data_AF-A0A963KVG3-F1
#
_entry.id   AF-A0A963KVG3-F1
#
_cell.length_a   1.000
_cell.length_b   1.000
_cell.length_c   1.000
_cell.angle_alpha   90.00
_cell.angle_beta   90.00
_cell.angle_gamma   90.00
#
_symmetry.space_group_name_H-M   'P 1'
#
loop_
_entity.id
_entity.type
_entity.pdbx_description
1 polymer ?
#
loop_
_entity_poly.entity_id
_entity_poly.type
_entity_poly.pdbx_seq_one_letter_code
_entity_poly.pdbx_strand_id
1 'polypeptide(L)'
;MLPYSRTDLERLFADSIWRKAGDLVLEGAVIDVNVERDGKSITGRVKGEKRTPYLTRIKIANGRGGRVRLSSTCTCLVHSECEHAAATLIGLLDETAAPDPEDATVAIDPELEAWISEINGASRNGAAPGSADVVLYLLEPAQRSWREAGLAQPISVLTAKAKRMRSNIYGREHRIAVSNLVGDSLPPYVGLEDQVIGRMLGGANVPGRRLSGLADSVLLEHMIGTGRCHWRNVQGDALRMVEPQRGHFSWKFDSDGQQRIVCELDDDSDDTIIIGLGEPWFIDTRHATCGRVDTGLGQSIAGRLVAAPAVPPAAATIVRQRLQPSAEKLPLPEPLRQRERLEIAPVPVLHLHCPSVVVVRGTGWRREESEIDLPLARLSFDYAGARIGWQNGRTELNHVADNRLLMIARDALGEVQAVERLNALGLQPLGPTGLGRFAAEDVRQDFTFEEDDDDDVSVRWVEFNHIDLPKLEKDGWQIDFSENYPYQVVLDPPPWDIEINDSGTGWFELDLGIEVDGERIPLLPVLLDLFERAPEEMTPAALDAYGEEPVYGNLPDGRLLPIPAARLKAMLEALYEQFSTGCAPDDKGRLRLRSADVSRLACMDRSLTDDDVRWHGGERLLELSRRLSDHSGIREIEPPAGLDAKLRPYQLQGVSWLQFLVETGFSGVLADDMGLGKTLQTLTHLLALKESGGLDKPALVVAPTSLIPTWRNEARRFTPSLQFTVLHGNNRGHLYSRLDKAEVILTSYALMLRDR
;
A
#
# COMPACT_ATOMS: atom_id res chain seq x y z
N MET A 1 17.83 12.56 46.34
CA MET A 1 18.77 11.73 47.12
C MET A 1 19.46 10.79 46.13
N LEU A 2 20.80 10.82 46.04
CA LEU A 2 21.55 10.04 45.06
C LEU A 2 21.56 8.54 45.45
N PRO A 3 21.52 7.59 44.49
CA PRO A 3 21.41 6.16 44.78
C PRO A 3 22.73 5.48 45.22
N TYR A 4 23.75 6.24 45.61
CA TYR A 4 25.08 5.75 45.98
C TYR A 4 25.72 6.65 47.04
N SER A 5 26.50 6.05 47.94
CA SER A 5 27.27 6.77 48.97
C SER A 5 28.71 7.04 48.52
N ARG A 6 29.40 7.95 49.21
CA ARG A 6 30.84 8.19 49.02
C ARG A 6 31.66 6.89 49.13
N THR A 7 31.30 6.02 50.07
CA THR A 7 31.94 4.73 50.30
C THR A 7 31.69 3.73 49.16
N ASP A 8 30.56 3.84 48.45
CA ASP A 8 30.29 3.02 47.25
C ASP A 8 31.16 3.45 46.07
N LEU A 9 31.39 4.76 45.93
CA LEU A 9 32.25 5.31 44.88
C LEU A 9 33.74 5.08 45.14
N GLU A 10 34.18 5.17 46.40
CA GLU A 10 35.57 4.88 46.81
C GLU A 10 36.05 3.50 46.36
N ARG A 11 35.15 2.51 46.35
CA ARG A 11 35.47 1.14 45.94
C ARG A 11 35.57 0.95 44.42
N LEU A 12 35.09 1.92 43.64
CA LEU A 12 35.04 1.85 42.17
C LEU A 12 36.25 2.48 41.48
N PHE A 13 37.09 3.23 42.20
CA PHE A 13 38.30 3.85 41.69
C PHE A 13 39.53 3.34 42.46
N ALA A 14 40.70 3.34 41.82
CA ALA A 14 41.94 3.03 42.53
C ALA A 14 42.26 4.11 43.59
N ASP A 15 42.80 3.72 44.76
CA ASP A 15 43.11 4.63 45.88
C ASP A 15 43.97 5.84 45.49
N SER A 16 44.86 5.70 44.51
CA SER A 16 45.69 6.78 43.99
C SER A 16 44.91 7.79 43.16
N ILE A 17 43.90 7.32 42.40
CA ILE A 17 43.02 8.14 41.57
C ILE A 17 42.00 8.87 42.45
N TRP A 18 41.45 8.18 43.46
CA TRP A 18 40.50 8.76 44.39
C TRP A 18 41.09 9.91 45.22
N ARG A 19 42.35 9.76 45.68
CA ARG A 19 43.05 10.86 46.39
C ARG A 19 43.25 12.09 45.51
N LYS A 20 43.76 11.92 44.28
CA LYS A 20 43.94 13.02 43.34
C LYS A 20 42.63 13.70 42.95
N ALA A 21 41.55 12.94 42.85
CA ALA A 21 40.21 13.48 42.63
C ALA A 21 39.74 14.34 43.81
N GLY A 22 40.03 13.93 45.04
CA GLY A 22 39.80 14.74 46.25
C GLY A 22 40.59 16.04 46.25
N ASP A 23 41.87 16.01 45.85
CA ASP A 23 42.71 17.20 45.73
C ASP A 23 42.13 18.19 44.70
N LEU A 24 41.68 17.70 43.53
CA LEU A 24 41.02 18.51 42.51
C LEU A 24 39.73 19.19 43.01
N VAL A 25 38.93 18.50 43.84
CA VAL A 25 37.71 19.09 44.42
C VAL A 25 38.09 20.17 45.45
N LEU A 26 39.07 19.91 46.31
CA LEU A 26 39.56 20.88 47.30
C LEU A 26 40.17 22.14 46.66
N GLU A 27 40.79 21.99 45.49
CA GLU A 27 41.32 23.10 44.69
C GLU A 27 40.24 23.86 43.90
N GLY A 28 38.96 23.47 44.01
CA GLY A 28 37.85 24.08 43.29
C GLY A 28 37.93 23.86 41.77
N ALA A 29 38.57 22.77 41.34
CA ALA A 29 38.79 22.48 39.93
C ALA A 29 37.52 21.97 39.22
N VAL A 30 36.50 21.52 39.95
CA VAL A 30 35.19 21.14 39.40
C VAL A 30 34.41 22.41 39.08
N ILE A 31 34.17 22.66 37.79
CA ILE A 31 33.54 23.89 37.29
C ILE A 31 32.03 23.78 37.32
N ASP A 32 31.49 22.65 36.87
CA ASP A 32 30.08 22.30 37.01
C ASP A 32 29.90 20.79 37.01
N VAL A 33 28.79 20.37 37.62
CA VAL A 33 28.25 19.03 37.52
C VAL A 33 26.77 19.13 37.21
N ASN A 34 26.31 18.36 36.23
CA ASN A 34 24.92 18.32 35.84
C ASN A 34 24.44 16.87 35.78
N VAL A 35 23.30 16.61 36.39
CA VAL A 35 22.63 15.31 36.36
C VAL A 35 21.51 15.39 35.33
N GLU A 36 21.54 14.53 34.32
CA GLU A 36 20.47 14.47 33.33
C GLU A 36 19.16 13.99 33.97
N ARG A 37 18.02 14.27 33.31
CA ARG A 37 16.67 13.97 33.85
C ARG A 37 16.43 12.49 34.18
N ASP A 38 17.26 11.60 33.67
CA ASP A 38 17.22 10.15 33.95
C ASP A 38 17.77 9.77 35.34
N GLY A 39 18.41 10.73 36.05
CA GLY A 39 19.00 10.54 37.37
C GLY A 39 20.20 9.59 37.40
N LYS A 40 20.70 9.15 36.24
CA LYS A 40 21.70 8.09 36.08
C LYS A 40 22.85 8.48 35.16
N SER A 41 22.67 9.54 34.37
CA SER A 41 23.69 10.13 33.51
C SER A 41 24.16 11.45 34.10
N ILE A 42 25.46 11.56 34.36
CA ILE A 42 26.10 12.70 35.01
C ILE A 42 27.16 13.24 34.06
N THR A 43 27.17 14.55 33.85
CA THR A 43 28.19 15.24 33.07
C THR A 43 28.87 16.26 33.95
N GLY A 44 30.20 16.40 33.85
CA GLY A 44 30.94 17.42 34.57
C GLY A 44 32.05 18.04 33.75
N ARG A 45 32.45 19.25 34.14
CA ARG A 45 33.63 19.91 33.60
C ARG A 45 34.63 20.12 34.72
N VAL A 46 35.84 19.55 34.57
CA VAL A 46 36.90 19.61 35.58
C VAL A 46 38.15 20.22 34.99
N LYS A 47 38.63 21.29 35.60
CA LYS A 47 39.88 21.95 35.25
C LYS A 47 41.07 21.04 35.63
N GLY A 48 42.04 20.92 34.73
CA GLY A 48 43.28 20.19 35.01
C GLY A 48 44.47 20.94 34.42
N GLU A 49 45.54 20.23 34.06
CA GLU A 49 46.78 20.85 33.55
C GLU A 49 46.61 21.62 32.22
N LYS A 50 45.56 21.33 31.45
CA LYS A 50 45.26 22.02 30.18
C LYS A 50 44.43 23.28 30.40
N ARG A 51 44.63 24.27 29.52
CA ARG A 51 43.89 25.54 29.53
C ARG A 51 42.38 25.36 29.29
N THR A 52 41.97 24.27 28.64
CA THR A 52 40.57 23.88 28.46
C THR A 52 40.17 22.81 29.49
N PRO A 53 39.00 22.94 30.15
CA PRO A 53 38.53 21.94 31.10
C PRO A 53 38.27 20.58 30.44
N TYR A 54 38.52 19.51 31.18
CA TYR A 54 38.17 18.16 30.75
C TYR A 54 36.67 17.92 30.93
N LEU A 55 36.05 17.34 29.91
CA LEU A 55 34.63 16.98 29.92
C LEU A 55 34.50 15.53 30.33
N THR A 56 33.71 15.28 31.37
CA THR A 56 33.41 13.95 31.89
C THR A 56 31.94 13.62 31.62
N ARG A 57 31.68 12.37 31.23
CA ARG A 57 30.33 11.80 31.16
C ARG A 57 30.36 10.45 31.86
N ILE A 58 29.43 10.26 32.78
CA ILE A 58 29.38 9.13 33.69
C ILE A 58 27.97 8.56 33.62
N LYS A 59 27.87 7.25 33.41
CA LYS A 59 26.61 6.52 33.49
C LYS A 59 26.67 5.53 34.64
N ILE A 60 25.62 5.54 35.45
CA ILE A 60 25.49 4.69 36.62
C ILE A 60 24.36 3.70 36.37
N ALA A 61 24.67 2.41 36.50
CA ALA A 61 23.73 1.32 36.30
C ALA A 61 23.69 0.40 37.53
N ASN A 62 22.51 -0.15 37.84
CA ASN A 62 22.36 -1.12 38.92
C ASN A 62 22.78 -2.51 38.41
N GLY A 63 23.82 -3.09 39.00
CA GLY A 63 24.24 -4.47 38.77
C GLY A 63 23.38 -5.47 39.56
N ARG A 64 23.49 -6.77 39.20
CA ARG A 64 22.83 -7.84 39.97
C ARG A 64 23.31 -7.83 41.43
N GLY A 65 22.38 -7.88 42.38
CA GLY A 65 22.66 -7.91 43.81
C GLY A 65 22.89 -6.55 44.48
N GLY A 66 22.38 -5.45 43.90
CA GLY A 66 22.45 -4.12 44.51
C GLY A 66 23.81 -3.42 44.40
N ARG A 67 24.76 -3.99 43.66
CA ARG A 67 26.07 -3.37 43.40
C ARG A 67 25.97 -2.32 42.28
N VAL A 68 26.48 -1.12 42.54
CA VAL A 68 26.56 -0.03 41.57
C VAL A 68 27.63 -0.35 40.52
N ARG A 69 27.29 -0.23 39.24
CA ARG A 69 28.26 -0.26 38.13
C ARG A 69 28.37 1.14 37.53
N LEU A 70 29.60 1.52 37.23
CA LEU A 70 29.92 2.83 36.68
C LEU A 70 30.66 2.66 35.36
N SER A 71 30.26 3.43 34.36
CA SER A 71 31.04 3.63 33.14
C SER A 71 31.29 5.12 32.97
N SER A 72 32.55 5.52 32.81
CA SER A 72 32.92 6.91 32.62
C SER A 72 33.76 7.11 31.36
N THR A 73 33.53 8.24 30.70
CA THR A 73 34.32 8.73 29.57
C THR A 73 34.77 10.15 29.84
N CYS A 74 36.03 10.46 29.56
CA CYS A 74 36.66 11.75 29.81
C CYS A 74 37.54 12.16 28.63
N THR A 75 37.61 13.47 28.35
CA THR A 75 38.53 14.03 27.32
C THR A 75 40.01 14.08 27.73
N CYS A 76 40.40 13.47 28.85
CA CYS A 76 41.78 13.34 29.29
C CYS A 76 42.47 12.14 28.63
N LEU A 77 43.81 12.05 28.75
CA LEU A 77 44.60 10.96 28.15
C LEU A 77 44.32 9.56 28.76
N VAL A 78 43.74 9.51 29.96
CA VAL A 78 43.36 8.26 30.65
C VAL A 78 42.00 7.73 30.15
N HIS A 79 41.19 8.60 29.54
CA HIS A 79 39.89 8.32 28.89
C HIS A 79 38.75 7.79 29.76
N SER A 80 38.98 6.86 30.69
CA SER A 80 37.96 6.28 31.58
C SER A 80 38.51 6.08 32.98
N GLU A 81 37.63 6.10 33.99
CA GLU A 81 37.96 5.88 35.40
C GLU A 81 39.11 6.78 35.92
N CYS A 82 39.20 7.99 35.36
CA CYS A 82 40.25 8.95 35.69
C CYS A 82 39.89 9.83 36.90
N GLU A 83 40.88 10.57 37.41
CA GLU A 83 40.73 11.51 38.52
C GLU A 83 39.67 12.59 38.26
N HIS A 84 39.48 13.04 37.01
CA HIS A 84 38.44 13.99 36.64
C HIS A 84 37.02 13.40 36.76
N ALA A 85 36.85 12.13 36.37
CA ALA A 85 35.55 11.45 36.49
C ALA A 85 35.19 11.21 37.97
N ALA A 86 36.17 10.84 38.80
CA ALA A 86 36.00 10.74 40.24
C ALA A 86 35.70 12.11 40.88
N ALA A 87 36.42 13.17 40.49
CA ALA A 87 36.22 14.53 41.01
C ALA A 87 34.81 15.08 40.71
N THR A 88 34.28 14.76 39.52
CA THR A 88 32.89 15.09 39.13
C THR A 88 31.86 14.47 40.08
N LEU A 89 32.09 13.22 40.53
CA LEU A 89 31.16 12.54 41.44
C LEU A 89 31.30 13.01 42.88
N ILE A 90 32.51 13.37 43.31
CA ILE A 90 32.76 13.96 44.64
C ILE A 90 32.10 15.35 44.72
N GLY A 91 32.29 16.20 43.70
CA GLY A 91 31.66 17.53 43.66
C GLY A 91 30.13 17.47 43.71
N LEU A 92 29.53 16.47 43.07
CA LEU A 92 28.08 16.24 43.14
C LEU A 92 27.61 15.83 44.55
N LEU A 93 28.40 15.04 45.28
CA LEU A 93 28.08 14.65 46.65
C LEU A 93 28.15 15.86 47.60
N ASP A 94 29.15 16.74 47.41
CA ASP A 94 29.35 17.93 48.22
C ASP A 94 28.28 19.02 47.94
N GLU A 95 27.79 19.17 46.70
CA GLU A 95 26.65 20.04 46.37
C GLU A 95 25.32 19.59 47.00
N THR A 96 25.20 18.30 47.36
CA THR A 96 24.00 17.74 48.01
C THR A 96 24.03 17.76 49.54
N ALA A 97 25.10 18.27 50.15
CA ALA A 97 25.22 18.39 51.60
C ALA A 97 24.86 19.81 52.08
N ALA A 98 23.72 19.97 52.76
CA ALA A 98 23.36 21.17 53.52
C ALA A 98 23.26 20.85 55.03
N PRO A 99 23.45 21.86 55.92
CA PRO A 99 24.15 21.72 57.20
C PRO A 99 23.26 21.48 58.44
N ASP A 100 23.92 21.12 59.56
CA ASP A 100 23.36 20.80 60.89
C ASP A 100 22.67 22.01 61.61
N PRO A 101 21.80 21.74 62.60
CA PRO A 101 20.72 22.63 63.03
C PRO A 101 21.00 23.33 64.37
N GLU A 102 20.75 24.65 64.47
CA GLU A 102 20.34 25.28 65.72
C GLU A 102 19.39 26.46 65.44
N ASP A 103 18.45 26.65 66.38
CA ASP A 103 17.50 27.73 66.60
C ASP A 103 16.12 27.71 65.91
N ALA A 104 15.14 27.42 66.77
CA ALA A 104 13.71 27.33 66.54
C ALA A 104 13.05 28.70 66.35
N THR A 105 12.14 28.79 65.38
CA THR A 105 10.84 29.47 65.57
C THR A 105 9.78 28.86 64.65
N VAL A 106 8.61 28.63 65.23
CA VAL A 106 7.43 27.89 64.75
C VAL A 106 7.11 28.13 63.26
N ALA A 107 7.27 27.08 62.44
CA ALA A 107 6.69 26.97 61.11
C ALA A 107 5.65 25.84 61.12
N ILE A 108 4.55 26.03 60.39
CA ILE A 108 3.44 25.08 60.27
C ILE A 108 3.98 23.76 59.70
N ASP A 109 3.51 22.64 60.24
CA ASP A 109 3.90 21.29 59.83
C ASP A 109 3.81 21.12 58.30
N PRO A 110 4.87 20.68 57.61
CA PRO A 110 4.88 20.44 56.16
C PRO A 110 3.80 19.45 55.70
N GLU A 111 3.37 18.50 56.54
CA GLU A 111 2.22 17.64 56.22
C GLU A 111 0.91 18.44 56.20
N LEU A 112 0.77 19.43 57.10
CA LEU A 112 -0.39 20.31 57.16
C LEU A 112 -0.37 21.31 55.99
N GLU A 113 0.80 21.81 55.59
CA GLU A 113 0.96 22.69 54.44
C GLU A 113 0.73 21.94 53.11
N ALA A 114 1.20 20.69 53.01
CA ALA A 114 0.91 19.79 51.90
C ALA A 114 -0.59 19.45 51.82
N TRP A 115 -1.21 19.13 52.96
CA TRP A 115 -2.64 18.83 53.04
C TRP A 115 -3.53 20.06 52.76
N ILE A 116 -3.15 21.25 53.23
CA ILE A 116 -3.82 22.52 52.91
C ILE A 116 -3.65 22.84 51.41
N SER A 117 -2.50 22.55 50.82
CA SER A 117 -2.26 22.69 49.37
C SER A 117 -3.07 21.69 48.55
N GLU A 118 -3.24 20.45 49.03
CA GLU A 118 -4.11 19.42 48.44
C GLU A 118 -5.59 19.83 48.50
N ILE A 119 -6.08 20.39 49.60
CA ILE A 119 -7.46 20.86 49.73
C ILE A 119 -7.71 22.12 48.88
N ASN A 120 -6.75 23.05 48.84
CA ASN A 120 -6.86 24.24 47.99
C ASN A 120 -6.75 23.90 46.50
N GLY A 121 -6.03 22.82 46.14
CA GLY A 121 -6.03 22.22 44.82
C GLY A 121 -7.33 21.48 44.50
N ALA A 122 -7.91 20.75 45.46
CA ALA A 122 -9.16 20.03 45.31
C ALA A 122 -10.38 20.98 45.18
N SER A 123 -10.33 22.16 45.79
CA SER A 123 -11.36 23.21 45.67
C SER A 123 -11.35 23.91 44.28
N ARG A 124 -10.36 23.61 43.43
CA ARG A 124 -10.31 24.05 42.01
C ARG A 124 -10.64 22.95 41.00
N ASN A 125 -10.93 21.73 41.43
CA ASN A 125 -11.33 20.64 40.53
C ASN A 125 -12.86 20.47 40.48
N GLY A 126 -13.53 21.52 40.00
CA GLY A 126 -14.65 21.29 39.09
C GLY A 126 -14.03 20.95 37.72
N ALA A 127 -14.41 19.80 37.15
CA ALA A 127 -13.91 19.26 35.88
C ALA A 127 -13.46 20.33 34.87
N ALA A 128 -12.16 20.40 34.61
CA ALA A 128 -11.59 21.13 33.47
C ALA A 128 -11.23 20.13 32.35
N PRO A 129 -11.76 20.29 31.12
CA PRO A 129 -11.43 19.43 29.98
C PRO A 129 -10.03 19.81 29.47
N GLY A 130 -9.02 18.97 29.69
CA GLY A 130 -7.64 19.39 29.44
C GLY A 130 -6.57 18.35 29.14
N SER A 131 -6.74 17.05 29.43
CA SER A 131 -5.91 16.02 28.80
C SER A 131 -6.76 15.28 27.78
N ALA A 132 -6.45 15.47 26.49
CA ALA A 132 -7.05 14.66 25.46
C ALA A 132 -6.62 13.19 25.55
N ASP A 133 -5.54 12.88 26.29
CA ASP A 133 -5.09 11.51 26.51
C ASP A 133 -6.05 10.74 27.42
N VAL A 134 -6.30 9.47 27.08
CA VAL A 134 -7.08 8.50 27.87
C VAL A 134 -6.40 7.13 27.88
N VAL A 135 -6.74 6.30 28.87
CA VAL A 135 -6.36 4.88 28.92
C VAL A 135 -7.30 4.05 28.02
N LEU A 136 -6.72 3.12 27.28
CA LEU A 136 -7.40 2.15 26.42
C LEU A 136 -7.02 0.72 26.81
N TYR A 137 -7.95 -0.22 26.60
CA TYR A 137 -7.77 -1.65 26.85
C TYR A 137 -7.86 -2.42 25.54
N LEU A 138 -6.75 -2.96 25.05
CA LEU A 138 -6.70 -3.69 23.79
C LEU A 138 -6.68 -5.18 24.08
N LEU A 139 -7.72 -5.90 23.65
CA LEU A 139 -7.78 -7.35 23.73
C LEU A 139 -7.12 -7.95 22.50
N GLU A 140 -6.23 -8.91 22.71
CA GLU A 140 -5.58 -9.66 21.64
C GLU A 140 -5.52 -11.15 21.99
N PRO A 141 -5.40 -12.04 20.98
CA PRO A 141 -5.15 -13.47 21.24
C PRO A 141 -3.86 -13.65 22.06
N ALA A 142 -3.90 -14.49 23.10
CA ALA A 142 -2.71 -14.75 23.92
C ALA A 142 -1.65 -15.64 23.21
N GLN A 143 -1.97 -16.18 22.02
CA GLN A 143 -1.08 -16.95 21.16
C GLN A 143 -1.14 -16.39 19.72
N ARG A 144 0.00 -16.36 19.02
CA ARG A 144 0.10 -15.77 17.67
C ARG A 144 -0.53 -16.64 16.57
N SER A 145 -0.61 -17.96 16.75
CA SER A 145 -1.29 -18.86 15.82
C SER A 145 -2.73 -19.12 16.26
N TRP A 146 -3.66 -18.74 15.39
CA TRP A 146 -5.07 -19.06 15.55
C TRP A 146 -5.28 -20.54 15.27
N ARG A 147 -5.80 -21.26 16.25
CA ARG A 147 -6.29 -22.64 16.04
C ARG A 147 -7.73 -22.57 15.54
N GLU A 148 -8.12 -23.64 14.84
CA GLU A 148 -9.46 -23.96 14.31
C GLU A 148 -10.62 -23.23 15.04
N ALA A 149 -11.54 -22.66 14.26
CA ALA A 149 -12.72 -21.95 14.75
C ALA A 149 -13.51 -22.79 15.77
N GLY A 150 -14.04 -22.12 16.81
CA GLY A 150 -14.84 -22.74 17.89
C GLY A 150 -14.06 -23.26 19.11
N LEU A 151 -12.72 -23.36 19.05
CA LEU A 151 -11.93 -23.63 20.25
C LEU A 151 -11.86 -22.37 21.13
N ALA A 152 -12.25 -22.48 22.39
CA ALA A 152 -12.16 -21.37 23.34
C ALA A 152 -10.70 -20.95 23.56
N GLN A 153 -10.35 -19.75 23.11
CA GLN A 153 -8.99 -19.24 23.18
C GLN A 153 -8.75 -18.40 24.44
N PRO A 154 -7.52 -18.43 25.00
CA PRO A 154 -7.09 -17.43 25.96
C PRO A 154 -6.88 -16.08 25.27
N ILE A 155 -7.34 -15.00 25.89
CA ILE A 155 -7.06 -13.64 25.44
C ILE A 155 -6.06 -12.97 26.38
N SER A 156 -5.35 -11.98 25.87
CA SER A 156 -4.51 -11.08 26.64
C SER A 156 -5.06 -9.67 26.53
N VAL A 157 -4.88 -8.88 27.59
CA VAL A 157 -5.15 -7.45 27.56
C VAL A 157 -3.86 -6.66 27.62
N LEU A 158 -3.75 -5.69 26.73
CA LEU A 158 -2.74 -4.64 26.72
C LEU A 158 -3.35 -3.33 27.18
N THR A 159 -2.58 -2.52 27.91
CA THR A 159 -2.96 -1.16 28.28
C THR A 159 -2.24 -0.16 27.39
N ALA A 160 -2.98 0.81 26.85
CA ALA A 160 -2.42 1.84 25.97
C ALA A 160 -2.92 3.24 26.35
N LYS A 161 -2.17 4.26 25.96
CA LYS A 161 -2.54 5.68 26.03
C LYS A 161 -2.81 6.17 24.60
N ALA A 162 -3.91 6.89 24.39
CA ALA A 162 -4.16 7.57 23.12
C ALA A 162 -4.86 8.90 23.32
N LYS A 163 -4.65 9.82 22.38
CA LYS A 163 -5.30 11.12 22.35
C LYS A 163 -6.70 10.99 21.76
N ARG A 164 -7.74 11.29 22.53
CA ARG A 164 -9.14 11.37 22.10
C ARG A 164 -9.35 12.59 21.20
N MET A 165 -9.83 12.36 19.97
CA MET A 165 -10.04 13.41 18.98
C MET A 165 -11.51 13.84 18.90
N ARG A 166 -12.45 12.90 18.86
CA ARG A 166 -13.92 13.07 18.91
C ARG A 166 -14.55 11.85 19.62
N SER A 167 -15.87 11.84 19.86
CA SER A 167 -16.56 10.74 20.57
C SER A 167 -16.17 9.36 20.00
N ASN A 168 -15.42 8.58 20.79
CA ASN A 168 -14.88 7.25 20.50
C ASN A 168 -13.86 7.14 19.34
N ILE A 169 -13.30 8.25 18.87
CA ILE A 169 -12.19 8.26 17.89
C ILE A 169 -10.90 8.63 18.61
N TYR A 170 -9.90 7.75 18.48
CA TYR A 170 -8.59 7.88 19.12
C TYR A 170 -7.49 8.08 18.07
N GLY A 171 -6.50 8.90 18.40
CA GLY A 171 -5.24 8.95 17.66
C GLY A 171 -4.36 7.73 17.93
N ARG A 172 -3.14 7.74 17.39
CA ARG A 172 -2.17 6.66 17.55
C ARG A 172 -1.95 6.30 19.03
N GLU A 173 -2.15 5.03 19.34
CA GLU A 173 -1.99 4.44 20.66
C GLU A 173 -0.53 4.18 21.00
N HIS A 174 -0.19 4.35 22.27
CA HIS A 174 1.13 4.09 22.83
C HIS A 174 0.99 3.14 24.01
N ARG A 175 1.66 2.00 23.96
CA ARG A 175 1.59 0.99 25.04
C ARG A 175 2.10 1.58 26.35
N ILE A 176 1.37 1.34 27.43
CA ILE A 176 1.73 1.72 28.79
C ILE A 176 1.71 0.48 29.69
N ALA A 177 2.55 0.47 30.73
CA ALA A 177 2.56 -0.62 31.69
C ALA A 177 1.33 -0.55 32.62
N VAL A 178 0.83 -1.70 33.08
CA VAL A 178 -0.26 -1.77 34.07
C VAL A 178 0.09 -1.04 35.36
N SER A 179 1.37 -1.01 35.74
CA SER A 179 1.87 -0.24 36.89
C SER A 179 1.59 1.26 36.80
N ASN A 180 1.43 1.81 35.59
CA ASN A 180 1.04 3.22 35.39
C ASN A 180 -0.41 3.50 35.81
N LEU A 181 -1.21 2.45 36.05
CA LEU A 181 -2.60 2.57 36.49
C LEU A 181 -2.75 2.51 38.02
N VAL A 182 -1.73 2.09 38.78
CA VAL A 182 -1.87 1.74 40.21
C VAL A 182 -0.75 2.28 41.12
N GLY A 183 0.05 3.24 40.65
CA GLY A 183 1.14 3.85 41.44
C GLY A 183 0.71 5.03 42.32
N ASP A 184 1.62 5.47 43.20
CA ASP A 184 1.40 6.60 44.13
C ASP A 184 1.35 7.97 43.42
N SER A 185 1.97 8.06 42.24
CA SER A 185 1.94 9.22 41.36
C SER A 185 1.32 8.81 40.03
N LEU A 186 0.02 9.05 39.89
CA LEU A 186 -0.73 8.65 38.70
C LEU A 186 -0.68 9.75 37.62
N PRO A 187 -0.50 9.37 36.35
CA PRO A 187 -0.64 10.32 35.25
C PRO A 187 -2.04 10.95 35.22
N PRO A 188 -2.18 12.21 34.79
CA PRO A 188 -3.45 12.95 34.85
C PRO A 188 -4.56 12.37 33.98
N TYR A 189 -4.23 11.49 33.02
CA TYR A 189 -5.17 10.81 32.14
C TYR A 189 -5.74 9.49 32.72
N VAL A 190 -5.31 9.09 33.92
CA VAL A 190 -5.76 7.86 34.58
C VAL A 190 -6.89 8.18 35.56
N GLY A 191 -8.10 7.72 35.25
CA GLY A 191 -9.27 7.90 36.09
C GLY A 191 -9.38 6.87 37.23
N LEU A 192 -10.38 7.05 38.10
CA LEU A 192 -10.67 6.11 39.20
C LEU A 192 -11.03 4.71 38.68
N GLU A 193 -11.80 4.62 37.60
CA GLU A 193 -12.13 3.34 36.95
C GLU A 193 -10.87 2.63 36.43
N ASP A 194 -9.93 3.39 35.87
CA ASP A 194 -8.67 2.85 35.34
C ASP A 194 -7.81 2.27 36.47
N GLN A 195 -7.83 2.89 37.65
CA GLN A 195 -7.13 2.40 38.83
C GLN A 195 -7.73 1.09 39.35
N VAL A 196 -9.06 0.97 39.36
CA VAL A 196 -9.75 -0.27 39.76
C VAL A 196 -9.36 -1.40 38.81
N ILE A 197 -9.46 -1.16 37.50
CA ILE A 197 -9.07 -2.12 36.46
C ILE A 197 -7.59 -2.48 36.59
N GLY A 198 -6.71 -1.49 36.79
CA GLY A 198 -5.28 -1.70 37.01
C GLY A 198 -4.98 -2.59 38.21
N ARG A 199 -5.74 -2.45 39.31
CA ARG A 199 -5.58 -3.33 40.50
C ARG A 199 -6.03 -4.75 40.22
N MET A 200 -7.12 -4.92 39.47
CA MET A 200 -7.62 -6.23 39.05
C MET A 200 -6.68 -6.94 38.08
N LEU A 201 -5.98 -6.20 37.22
CA LEU A 201 -4.92 -6.73 36.36
C LEU A 201 -3.72 -7.22 37.20
N GLY A 202 -3.51 -6.68 38.40
CA GLY A 202 -2.35 -6.97 39.22
C GLY A 202 -1.08 -6.33 38.62
N GLY A 203 -0.34 -5.60 39.44
CA GLY A 203 0.76 -4.69 39.03
C GLY A 203 2.00 -5.34 38.40
N ALA A 204 1.83 -6.24 37.43
CA ALA A 204 2.90 -6.83 36.66
C ALA A 204 3.46 -5.82 35.64
N ASN A 205 4.78 -5.65 35.63
CA ASN A 205 5.52 -4.89 34.60
C ASN A 205 5.66 -5.68 33.28
N VAL A 206 4.63 -6.45 32.90
CA VAL A 206 4.62 -7.24 31.67
C VAL A 206 3.73 -6.53 30.65
N PRO A 207 4.09 -6.46 29.35
CA PRO A 207 3.35 -5.69 28.35
C PRO A 207 1.88 -6.09 28.17
N GLY A 208 1.47 -7.27 28.65
CA GLY A 208 0.08 -7.74 28.63
C GLY A 208 -0.19 -8.81 29.68
N ARG A 209 -1.47 -8.95 30.07
CA ARG A 209 -1.95 -9.96 31.03
C ARG A 209 -2.91 -10.93 30.36
N ARG A 210 -2.62 -12.22 30.45
CA ARG A 210 -3.51 -13.30 29.99
C ARG A 210 -4.73 -13.39 30.91
N LEU A 211 -5.91 -13.45 30.31
CA LEU A 211 -7.21 -13.67 30.93
C LEU A 211 -7.65 -15.11 30.66
N SER A 212 -8.09 -15.82 31.69
CA SER A 212 -8.53 -17.23 31.53
C SER A 212 -9.47 -17.73 32.63
N GLY A 213 -9.54 -17.03 33.77
CA GLY A 213 -10.33 -17.47 34.92
C GLY A 213 -11.69 -16.77 35.00
N LEU A 214 -12.57 -17.32 35.85
CA LEU A 214 -13.88 -16.74 36.14
C LEU A 214 -13.77 -15.31 36.71
N ALA A 215 -12.75 -15.02 37.53
CA ALA A 215 -12.49 -13.68 38.03
C ALA A 215 -12.16 -12.66 36.92
N ASP A 216 -11.61 -13.14 35.79
CA ASP A 216 -11.26 -12.30 34.64
C ASP A 216 -12.50 -11.93 33.79
N SER A 217 -13.63 -12.65 33.96
CA SER A 217 -14.90 -12.29 33.30
C SER A 217 -15.43 -10.95 33.82
N VAL A 218 -15.37 -10.73 35.14
CA VAL A 218 -15.76 -9.46 35.78
C VAL A 218 -14.83 -8.33 35.36
N LEU A 219 -13.53 -8.62 35.25
CA LEU A 219 -12.55 -7.67 34.72
C LEU A 219 -12.89 -7.26 33.28
N LEU A 220 -13.25 -8.21 32.42
CA LEU A 220 -13.65 -7.92 31.03
C LEU A 220 -14.90 -7.02 31.00
N GLU A 221 -15.91 -7.31 31.82
CA GLU A 221 -17.11 -6.48 31.94
C GLU A 221 -16.76 -5.04 32.36
N HIS A 222 -15.87 -4.87 33.34
CA HIS A 222 -15.41 -3.53 33.75
C HIS A 222 -14.70 -2.79 32.62
N MET A 223 -13.82 -3.47 31.86
CA MET A 223 -13.11 -2.85 30.74
C MET A 223 -14.06 -2.44 29.62
N ILE A 224 -15.00 -3.31 29.24
CA ILE A 224 -16.01 -3.02 28.20
C ILE A 224 -16.94 -1.88 28.67
N GLY A 225 -17.33 -1.88 29.94
CA GLY A 225 -18.17 -0.84 30.55
C GLY A 225 -17.57 0.57 30.46
N THR A 226 -16.25 0.69 30.33
CA THR A 226 -15.60 2.00 30.11
C THR A 226 -15.84 2.60 28.72
N GLY A 227 -16.32 1.79 27.75
CA GLY A 227 -16.42 2.17 26.34
C GLY A 227 -15.07 2.40 25.65
N ARG A 228 -13.96 1.92 26.24
CA ARG A 228 -12.57 2.11 25.79
C ARG A 228 -11.83 0.78 25.58
N CYS A 229 -12.57 -0.32 25.48
CA CYS A 229 -12.03 -1.64 25.24
C CYS A 229 -12.18 -2.01 23.77
N HIS A 230 -11.10 -2.32 23.07
CA HIS A 230 -11.09 -2.61 21.63
C HIS A 230 -10.43 -3.95 21.34
N TRP A 231 -10.76 -4.52 20.18
CA TRP A 231 -10.10 -5.72 19.67
C TRP A 231 -8.86 -5.35 18.83
N ARG A 232 -7.68 -5.83 19.24
CA ARG A 232 -6.34 -5.62 18.66
C ARG A 232 -5.84 -4.17 18.64
N ASN A 233 -6.57 -3.26 18.02
CA ASN A 233 -6.19 -1.86 17.82
C ASN A 233 -7.40 -0.91 17.98
N VAL A 234 -7.16 0.38 17.84
CA VAL A 234 -8.17 1.44 18.05
C VAL A 234 -8.92 1.85 16.77
N GLN A 235 -8.65 1.21 15.64
CA GLN A 235 -9.29 1.55 14.36
C GLN A 235 -10.75 1.06 14.30
N GLY A 236 -11.04 -0.04 15.00
CA GLY A 236 -12.40 -0.57 15.14
C GLY A 236 -13.17 0.06 16.30
N ASP A 237 -14.49 -0.10 16.29
CA ASP A 237 -15.37 0.33 17.37
C ASP A 237 -14.99 -0.31 18.71
N ALA A 238 -15.25 0.40 19.81
CA ALA A 238 -15.12 -0.17 21.14
C ALA A 238 -16.14 -1.31 21.33
N LEU A 239 -15.69 -2.39 21.94
CA LEU A 239 -16.52 -3.54 22.26
C LEU A 239 -17.71 -3.11 23.13
N ARG A 240 -18.87 -3.69 22.86
CA ARG A 240 -20.10 -3.48 23.62
C ARG A 240 -20.62 -4.80 24.18
N MET A 241 -21.06 -4.77 25.44
CA MET A 241 -21.73 -5.92 26.05
C MET A 241 -23.08 -6.15 25.38
N VAL A 242 -23.37 -7.41 25.06
CA VAL A 242 -24.67 -7.87 24.58
C VAL A 242 -25.22 -8.98 25.46
N GLU A 243 -26.53 -9.22 25.36
CA GLU A 243 -27.18 -10.33 26.06
C GLU A 243 -26.59 -11.68 25.64
N PRO A 244 -26.60 -12.70 26.53
CA PRO A 244 -26.09 -14.02 26.20
C PRO A 244 -26.73 -14.60 24.94
N GLN A 245 -25.90 -15.12 24.03
CA GLN A 245 -26.36 -15.77 22.81
C GLN A 245 -26.36 -17.28 22.98
N ARG A 246 -27.29 -17.96 22.30
CA ARG A 246 -27.35 -19.42 22.34
C ARG A 246 -26.20 -20.04 21.58
N GLY A 247 -25.64 -21.08 22.17
CA GLY A 247 -24.65 -21.92 21.53
C GLY A 247 -24.62 -23.32 22.10
N HIS A 248 -23.74 -24.15 21.60
CA HIS A 248 -23.62 -25.53 22.02
C HIS A 248 -22.16 -26.00 21.97
N PHE A 249 -21.87 -27.07 22.71
CA PHE A 249 -20.58 -27.73 22.64
C PHE A 249 -20.65 -28.91 21.68
N SER A 250 -19.64 -29.07 20.84
CA SER A 250 -19.47 -30.22 19.93
C SER A 250 -18.04 -30.75 20.01
N TRP A 251 -17.83 -32.05 19.79
CA TRP A 251 -16.48 -32.61 19.69
C TRP A 251 -16.05 -32.62 18.23
N LYS A 252 -14.95 -31.97 17.91
CA LYS A 252 -14.35 -31.91 16.57
C LYS A 252 -12.97 -32.53 16.56
N PHE A 253 -12.61 -33.14 15.44
CA PHE A 253 -11.25 -33.64 15.23
C PHE A 253 -10.34 -32.49 14.80
N ASP A 254 -9.19 -32.37 15.46
CA ASP A 254 -8.12 -31.47 15.05
C ASP A 254 -7.23 -32.12 13.97
N SER A 255 -6.33 -31.33 13.40
CA SER A 255 -5.29 -31.78 12.46
C SER A 255 -4.30 -32.82 13.00
N ASP A 256 -4.33 -33.14 14.29
CA ASP A 256 -3.55 -34.24 14.89
C ASP A 256 -4.40 -35.52 15.00
N GLY A 257 -5.65 -35.49 14.52
CA GLY A 257 -6.67 -36.52 14.66
C GLY A 257 -7.20 -36.64 16.08
N GLN A 258 -6.88 -35.71 16.99
CA GLN A 258 -7.41 -35.71 18.35
C GLN A 258 -8.75 -35.00 18.39
N GLN A 259 -9.65 -35.44 19.27
CA GLN A 259 -10.91 -34.74 19.46
C GLN A 259 -10.76 -33.64 20.49
N ARG A 260 -11.15 -32.44 20.11
CA ARG A 260 -11.28 -31.30 21.02
C ARG A 260 -12.73 -30.88 21.10
N ILE A 261 -13.14 -30.45 22.27
CA ILE A 261 -14.45 -29.87 22.43
C ILE A 261 -14.38 -28.41 22.00
N VAL A 262 -15.25 -28.05 21.06
CA VAL A 262 -15.44 -26.67 20.60
C VAL A 262 -16.78 -26.17 21.14
N CYS A 263 -16.89 -24.87 21.32
CA CYS A 263 -18.15 -24.19 21.60
C CYS A 263 -18.50 -23.34 20.38
N GLU A 264 -19.74 -23.41 19.92
CA GLU A 264 -20.20 -22.76 18.69
C GLU A 264 -21.49 -22.00 18.99
N LEU A 265 -21.70 -20.86 18.34
CA LEU A 265 -22.97 -20.15 18.42
C LEU A 265 -23.96 -20.75 17.41
N ASP A 266 -25.26 -20.69 17.72
CA ASP A 266 -26.29 -21.24 16.83
C ASP A 266 -26.46 -20.37 15.56
N ASP A 267 -26.27 -19.05 15.67
CA ASP A 267 -26.24 -18.08 14.56
C ASP A 267 -24.78 -17.71 14.26
N ASP A 268 -24.04 -18.65 13.67
CA ASP A 268 -22.60 -18.51 13.43
C ASP A 268 -22.26 -17.48 12.33
N SER A 269 -21.16 -16.75 12.53
CA SER A 269 -20.54 -15.91 11.51
C SER A 269 -19.02 -16.03 11.60
N ASP A 270 -18.33 -16.04 10.46
CA ASP A 270 -16.86 -16.22 10.37
C ASP A 270 -16.06 -15.18 11.20
N ASP A 271 -16.70 -14.07 11.59
CA ASP A 271 -16.11 -12.97 12.36
C ASP A 271 -16.26 -13.14 13.89
N THR A 272 -16.70 -14.32 14.37
CA THR A 272 -16.95 -14.56 15.80
C THR A 272 -15.88 -15.43 16.46
N ILE A 273 -15.36 -14.95 17.60
CA ILE A 273 -14.26 -15.58 18.32
C ILE A 273 -14.77 -16.09 19.67
N ILE A 274 -14.53 -17.35 19.96
CA ILE A 274 -14.87 -17.95 21.25
C ILE A 274 -13.69 -17.85 22.22
N ILE A 275 -13.93 -17.32 23.41
CA ILE A 275 -12.92 -17.12 24.45
C ILE A 275 -13.32 -17.85 25.74
N GLY A 276 -12.33 -18.33 26.49
CA GLY A 276 -12.55 -19.06 27.74
C GLY A 276 -12.20 -18.24 28.97
N LEU A 277 -13.21 -17.72 29.69
CA LEU A 277 -13.05 -16.95 30.93
C LEU A 277 -13.74 -17.63 32.11
N GLY A 278 -13.36 -18.88 32.37
CA GLY A 278 -14.06 -19.77 33.31
C GLY A 278 -15.42 -20.30 32.81
N GLU A 279 -15.96 -19.73 31.74
CA GLU A 279 -17.10 -20.18 30.95
C GLU A 279 -16.92 -19.68 29.49
N PRO A 280 -17.69 -20.17 28.50
CA PRO A 280 -17.55 -19.72 27.12
C PRO A 280 -18.15 -18.31 26.93
N TRP A 281 -17.38 -17.45 26.29
CA TRP A 281 -17.74 -16.10 25.86
C TRP A 281 -17.46 -15.97 24.37
N PHE A 282 -18.07 -14.99 23.71
CA PHE A 282 -17.81 -14.66 22.32
C PHE A 282 -17.39 -13.19 22.16
N ILE A 283 -16.59 -12.92 21.12
CA ILE A 283 -16.28 -11.58 20.61
C ILE A 283 -16.62 -11.60 19.12
N ASP A 284 -17.59 -10.79 18.72
CA ASP A 284 -17.90 -10.51 17.31
C ASP A 284 -17.09 -9.29 16.88
N THR A 285 -16.11 -9.50 16.01
CA THR A 285 -15.20 -8.44 15.57
C THR A 285 -15.82 -7.51 14.55
N ARG A 286 -16.85 -7.96 13.82
CA ARG A 286 -17.52 -7.18 12.79
C ARG A 286 -18.45 -6.14 13.40
N HIS A 287 -19.21 -6.52 14.41
CA HIS A 287 -20.16 -5.64 15.10
C HIS A 287 -19.58 -5.01 16.38
N ALA A 288 -18.34 -5.37 16.73
CA ALA A 288 -17.66 -4.97 17.97
C ALA A 288 -18.54 -5.26 19.20
N THR A 289 -19.01 -6.50 19.32
CA THR A 289 -19.82 -6.94 20.46
C THR A 289 -19.16 -8.10 21.19
N CYS A 290 -19.45 -8.21 22.48
CA CYS A 290 -18.95 -9.28 23.32
C CYS A 290 -20.04 -9.72 24.31
N GLY A 291 -20.16 -11.03 24.51
CA GLY A 291 -21.18 -11.59 25.37
C GLY A 291 -20.86 -13.00 25.83
N ARG A 292 -21.70 -13.53 26.71
CA ARG A 292 -21.62 -14.91 27.18
C ARG A 292 -22.29 -15.85 26.20
N VAL A 293 -21.82 -17.09 26.14
CA VAL A 293 -22.51 -18.16 25.39
C VAL A 293 -23.41 -18.95 26.34
N ASP A 294 -24.71 -18.88 26.13
CA ASP A 294 -25.69 -19.73 26.81
C ASP A 294 -25.71 -21.10 26.15
N THR A 295 -25.00 -22.05 26.77
CA THR A 295 -24.91 -23.44 26.32
C THR A 295 -26.01 -24.35 26.86
N GLY A 296 -26.91 -23.82 27.70
CA GLY A 296 -27.86 -24.62 28.48
C GLY A 296 -27.22 -25.50 29.56
N LEU A 297 -25.89 -25.45 29.72
CA LEU A 297 -25.13 -26.13 30.76
C LEU A 297 -24.86 -25.19 31.93
N GLY A 298 -24.79 -25.73 33.15
CA GLY A 298 -24.37 -24.95 34.31
C GLY A 298 -22.93 -24.46 34.16
N GLN A 299 -22.66 -23.22 34.58
CA GLN A 299 -21.36 -22.52 34.48
C GLN A 299 -20.16 -23.39 34.88
N SER A 300 -20.28 -24.17 35.97
CA SER A 300 -19.21 -25.06 36.45
C SER A 300 -18.86 -26.20 35.47
N ILE A 301 -19.85 -26.69 34.73
CA ILE A 301 -19.66 -27.74 33.73
C ILE A 301 -19.10 -27.11 32.44
N ALA A 302 -19.71 -26.02 31.97
CA ALA A 302 -19.26 -25.31 30.78
C ALA A 302 -17.79 -24.87 30.89
N GLY A 303 -17.38 -24.36 32.06
CA GLY A 303 -15.98 -24.01 32.33
C GLY A 303 -14.99 -25.18 32.25
N ARG A 304 -15.39 -26.38 32.70
CA ARG A 304 -14.54 -27.58 32.59
C ARG A 304 -14.47 -28.09 31.16
N LEU A 305 -15.53 -27.95 30.37
CA LEU A 305 -15.54 -28.29 28.95
C LEU A 305 -14.65 -27.34 28.15
N VAL A 306 -14.75 -26.04 28.39
CA VAL A 306 -13.84 -25.02 27.79
C VAL A 306 -12.36 -25.34 28.05
N ALA A 307 -12.05 -25.88 29.24
CA ALA A 307 -10.70 -26.28 29.62
C ALA A 307 -10.36 -27.76 29.33
N ALA A 308 -11.21 -28.49 28.60
CA ALA A 308 -11.01 -29.92 28.40
C ALA A 308 -9.77 -30.19 27.55
N PRO A 309 -8.95 -31.20 27.91
CA PRO A 309 -7.81 -31.59 27.10
C PRO A 309 -8.27 -32.26 25.80
N ALA A 310 -7.39 -32.25 24.80
CA ALA A 310 -7.59 -33.04 23.59
C ALA A 310 -7.68 -34.54 23.93
N VAL A 311 -8.64 -35.23 23.31
CA VAL A 311 -8.91 -36.66 23.50
C VAL A 311 -8.34 -37.43 22.32
N PRO A 312 -7.30 -38.25 22.52
CA PRO A 312 -6.77 -39.07 21.44
C PRO A 312 -7.81 -40.07 20.92
N PRO A 313 -7.79 -40.42 19.62
CA PRO A 313 -8.64 -41.45 19.02
C PRO A 313 -8.77 -42.75 19.80
N ALA A 314 -7.65 -43.25 20.33
CA ALA A 314 -7.60 -44.51 21.08
C ALA A 314 -8.32 -44.40 22.45
N ALA A 315 -8.41 -43.20 23.01
CA ALA A 315 -9.04 -42.94 24.30
C ALA A 315 -10.52 -42.53 24.16
N ALA A 316 -10.99 -42.15 22.95
CA ALA A 316 -12.35 -41.66 22.72
C ALA A 316 -13.44 -42.61 23.25
N THR A 317 -13.31 -43.91 23.01
CA THR A 317 -14.25 -44.92 23.54
C THR A 317 -14.30 -44.94 25.07
N ILE A 318 -13.14 -44.87 25.73
CA ILE A 318 -13.03 -44.92 27.19
C ILE A 318 -13.57 -43.62 27.81
N VAL A 319 -13.22 -42.47 27.24
CA VAL A 319 -13.69 -41.16 27.69
C VAL A 319 -15.21 -41.07 27.53
N ARG A 320 -15.74 -41.49 26.38
CA ARG A 320 -17.19 -41.58 26.13
C ARG A 320 -17.90 -42.42 27.19
N GLN A 321 -17.43 -43.64 27.44
CA GLN A 321 -18.03 -44.53 28.45
C GLN A 321 -18.00 -43.93 29.86
N ARG A 322 -16.91 -43.25 30.24
CA ARG A 322 -16.77 -42.63 31.57
C ARG A 322 -17.59 -41.35 31.73
N LEU A 323 -17.84 -40.62 30.64
CA LEU A 323 -18.70 -39.43 30.64
C LEU A 323 -20.19 -39.78 30.50
N GLN A 324 -20.52 -40.98 30.02
CA GLN A 324 -21.88 -41.46 29.78
C GLN A 324 -22.86 -41.34 30.97
N PRO A 325 -22.45 -41.61 32.24
CA PRO A 325 -23.33 -41.43 33.40
C PRO A 325 -23.76 -39.98 33.65
N SER A 326 -23.01 -39.02 33.10
CA SER A 326 -23.28 -37.58 33.19
C SER A 326 -23.84 -37.01 31.86
N ALA A 327 -24.13 -37.88 30.87
CA ALA A 327 -24.29 -37.49 29.47
C ALA A 327 -25.71 -37.09 29.03
N GLU A 328 -26.71 -37.09 29.91
CA GLU A 328 -28.07 -36.62 29.56
C GLU A 328 -28.08 -35.17 29.05
N LYS A 329 -27.02 -34.40 29.30
CA LYS A 329 -26.83 -33.02 28.80
C LYS A 329 -25.45 -32.74 28.20
N LEU A 330 -24.55 -33.73 28.05
CA LEU A 330 -23.17 -33.48 27.61
C LEU A 330 -22.90 -34.05 26.22
N PRO A 331 -22.23 -33.30 25.32
CA PRO A 331 -21.71 -33.88 24.10
C PRO A 331 -20.60 -34.89 24.44
N LEU A 332 -20.63 -36.04 23.77
CA LEU A 332 -19.66 -37.12 23.97
C LEU A 332 -18.72 -37.21 22.78
N PRO A 333 -17.42 -37.51 22.99
CA PRO A 333 -16.51 -37.75 21.88
C PRO A 333 -16.97 -38.97 21.07
N GLU A 334 -16.74 -38.93 19.76
CA GLU A 334 -17.11 -39.99 18.84
C GLU A 334 -15.95 -40.98 18.65
N PRO A 335 -16.12 -42.27 18.97
CA PRO A 335 -15.11 -43.26 18.63
C PRO A 335 -15.02 -43.38 17.10
N LEU A 336 -13.80 -43.33 16.56
CA LEU A 336 -13.58 -43.50 15.12
C LEU A 336 -14.09 -44.86 14.65
N ARG A 337 -14.77 -44.87 13.51
CA ARG A 337 -15.34 -46.09 12.92
C ARG A 337 -14.29 -46.93 12.17
N GLN A 338 -13.32 -46.28 11.52
CA GLN A 338 -12.30 -46.95 10.71
C GLN A 338 -11.00 -46.13 10.67
N ARG A 339 -9.86 -46.84 10.66
CA ARG A 339 -8.52 -46.27 10.43
C ARG A 339 -8.02 -46.77 9.09
N GLU A 340 -7.54 -45.88 8.24
CA GLU A 340 -7.03 -46.18 6.91
C GLU A 340 -5.65 -45.55 6.77
N ARG A 341 -4.65 -46.31 6.30
CA ARG A 341 -3.31 -45.79 6.04
C ARG A 341 -3.22 -45.45 4.55
N LEU A 342 -2.83 -44.23 4.23
CA LEU A 342 -2.66 -43.76 2.86
C LEU A 342 -1.20 -43.42 2.58
N GLU A 343 -0.78 -43.72 1.34
CA GLU A 343 0.51 -43.35 0.77
C GLU A 343 0.21 -42.62 -0.53
N ILE A 344 0.21 -41.28 -0.47
CA ILE A 344 -0.12 -40.39 -1.59
C ILE A 344 0.99 -39.36 -1.75
N ALA A 345 1.19 -38.91 -2.99
CA ALA A 345 2.11 -37.80 -3.25
C ALA A 345 1.51 -36.47 -2.74
N PRO A 346 2.32 -35.57 -2.16
CA PRO A 346 1.86 -34.26 -1.74
C PRO A 346 1.58 -33.35 -2.94
N VAL A 347 0.64 -32.43 -2.77
CA VAL A 347 0.52 -31.25 -3.64
C VAL A 347 1.27 -30.10 -2.96
N PRO A 348 2.36 -29.59 -3.54
CA PRO A 348 3.04 -28.41 -3.01
C PRO A 348 2.13 -27.19 -3.08
N VAL A 349 2.05 -26.45 -1.98
CA VAL A 349 1.28 -25.21 -1.85
C VAL A 349 2.24 -24.09 -1.48
N LEU A 350 2.32 -23.08 -2.34
CA LEU A 350 3.15 -21.90 -2.13
C LEU A 350 2.26 -20.70 -1.77
N HIS A 351 2.39 -20.20 -0.55
CA HIS A 351 1.68 -19.00 -0.11
C HIS A 351 2.59 -17.79 -0.13
N LEU A 352 2.30 -16.81 -1.00
CA LEU A 352 3.06 -15.59 -1.21
C LEU A 352 2.51 -14.46 -0.35
N HIS A 353 3.37 -13.87 0.48
CA HIS A 353 2.98 -12.83 1.42
C HIS A 353 4.08 -11.80 1.66
N CYS A 354 3.74 -10.65 2.25
CA CYS A 354 4.70 -9.56 2.49
C CYS A 354 4.58 -9.01 3.92
N PRO A 355 5.10 -9.72 4.95
CA PRO A 355 5.04 -9.24 6.33
C PRO A 355 6.08 -8.15 6.61
N SER A 356 5.76 -7.29 7.57
CA SER A 356 6.72 -6.33 8.13
C SER A 356 7.69 -7.04 9.07
N VAL A 357 9.00 -6.97 8.77
CA VAL A 357 10.08 -7.63 9.49
C VAL A 357 11.05 -6.59 10.04
N VAL A 358 11.43 -6.74 11.31
CA VAL A 358 12.44 -5.88 11.94
C VAL A 358 13.83 -6.34 11.53
N VAL A 359 14.57 -5.46 10.90
CA VAL A 359 15.96 -5.66 10.48
C VAL A 359 16.87 -4.78 11.32
N VAL A 360 17.98 -5.34 11.78
CA VAL A 360 19.01 -4.62 12.53
C VAL A 360 20.19 -4.35 11.61
N ARG A 361 20.39 -3.09 11.22
CA ARG A 361 21.58 -2.66 10.46
C ARG A 361 22.63 -2.04 11.41
N GLY A 362 23.91 -2.34 11.15
CA GLY A 362 25.07 -1.76 11.85
C GLY A 362 25.84 -2.71 12.81
N THR A 363 27.11 -2.37 13.07
CA THR A 363 28.01 -3.14 13.95
C THR A 363 28.26 -2.41 15.28
N GLY A 364 28.29 -3.15 16.39
CA GLY A 364 28.57 -2.58 17.72
C GLY A 364 27.43 -1.72 18.29
N TRP A 365 27.75 -0.50 18.78
CA TRP A 365 26.84 0.38 19.52
C TRP A 365 25.91 1.25 18.63
N ARG A 366 26.07 1.20 17.31
CA ARG A 366 25.17 1.81 16.32
C ARG A 366 24.32 0.72 15.65
N ARG A 367 23.41 0.12 16.43
CA ARG A 367 22.36 -0.73 15.88
C ARG A 367 21.14 0.15 15.61
N GLU A 368 20.75 0.21 14.36
CA GLU A 368 19.52 0.86 13.93
C GLU A 368 18.53 -0.26 13.58
N GLU A 369 17.42 -0.29 14.32
CA GLU A 369 16.29 -1.18 14.06
C GLU A 369 15.37 -0.47 13.07
N SER A 370 15.17 -1.08 11.90
CA SER A 370 14.25 -0.61 10.87
C SER A 370 13.26 -1.72 10.56
N GLU A 371 11.98 -1.39 10.50
CA GLU A 371 10.94 -2.30 10.02
C GLU A 371 10.87 -2.16 8.49
N ILE A 372 10.97 -3.28 7.78
CA ILE A 372 10.86 -3.34 6.31
C ILE A 372 9.78 -4.34 5.94
N ASP A 373 9.04 -4.07 4.87
CA ASP A 373 8.14 -5.07 4.29
C ASP A 373 8.97 -6.02 3.44
N LEU A 374 8.96 -7.29 3.82
CA LEU A 374 9.80 -8.31 3.20
C LEU A 374 8.92 -9.32 2.44
N PRO A 375 9.06 -9.46 1.12
CA PRO A 375 8.26 -10.42 0.37
C PRO A 375 8.79 -11.83 0.63
N LEU A 376 7.89 -12.78 0.88
CA LEU A 376 8.20 -14.13 1.32
C LEU A 376 7.29 -15.18 0.65
N ALA A 377 7.82 -16.37 0.44
CA ALA A 377 7.10 -17.52 -0.09
C ALA A 377 7.08 -18.67 0.92
N ARG A 378 5.90 -18.98 1.46
CA ARG A 378 5.72 -20.07 2.43
C ARG A 378 5.37 -21.37 1.72
N LEU A 379 6.25 -22.36 1.83
CA LEU A 379 6.02 -23.70 1.31
C LEU A 379 5.27 -24.58 2.33
N SER A 380 4.18 -25.19 1.88
CA SER A 380 3.49 -26.27 2.60
C SER A 380 3.11 -27.39 1.63
N PHE A 381 2.69 -28.53 2.17
CA PHE A 381 2.30 -29.70 1.40
C PHE A 381 0.89 -30.10 1.79
N ASP A 382 0.00 -30.18 0.81
CA ASP A 382 -1.35 -30.70 0.99
C ASP A 382 -1.40 -32.20 0.70
N TYR A 383 -1.85 -32.96 1.70
CA TYR A 383 -2.09 -34.39 1.63
C TYR A 383 -3.59 -34.66 1.74
N ALA A 384 -4.30 -34.61 0.61
CA ALA A 384 -5.75 -34.83 0.53
C ALA A 384 -6.55 -33.96 1.54
N GLY A 385 -6.23 -32.67 1.63
CA GLY A 385 -6.85 -31.71 2.55
C GLY A 385 -6.09 -31.50 3.86
N ALA A 386 -5.06 -32.30 4.14
CA ALA A 386 -4.18 -32.12 5.29
C ALA A 386 -2.92 -31.31 4.91
N ARG A 387 -2.93 -30.01 5.19
CA ARG A 387 -1.77 -29.13 4.96
C ARG A 387 -0.73 -29.25 6.09
N ILE A 388 0.55 -29.39 5.72
CA ILE A 388 1.69 -29.40 6.65
C ILE A 388 2.86 -28.57 6.11
N GLY A 389 3.53 -27.83 7.00
CA GLY A 389 4.73 -27.06 6.64
C GLY A 389 5.94 -27.98 6.37
N TRP A 390 6.80 -27.58 5.43
CA TRP A 390 7.90 -28.40 4.93
C TRP A 390 8.92 -28.84 6.01
N GLN A 391 9.19 -28.00 7.01
CA GLN A 391 10.11 -28.32 8.11
C GLN A 391 9.48 -29.05 9.30
N ASN A 392 8.20 -29.42 9.21
CA ASN A 392 7.59 -30.16 10.30
C ASN A 392 8.31 -31.51 10.45
N GLY A 393 8.65 -31.92 11.68
CA GLY A 393 9.40 -33.16 11.94
C GLY A 393 8.56 -34.44 11.92
N ARG A 394 7.25 -34.35 11.73
CA ARG A 394 6.36 -35.52 11.70
C ARG A 394 6.61 -36.38 10.47
N THR A 395 6.57 -37.69 10.60
CA THR A 395 6.67 -38.63 9.45
C THR A 395 5.30 -39.06 8.93
N GLU A 396 4.25 -38.89 9.73
CA GLU A 396 2.87 -39.27 9.41
C GLU A 396 1.91 -38.16 9.85
N LEU A 397 0.83 -38.00 9.10
CA LEU A 397 -0.27 -37.07 9.34
C LEU A 397 -1.53 -37.85 9.73
N ASN A 398 -2.28 -37.31 10.67
CA ASN A 398 -3.60 -37.81 11.02
C ASN A 398 -4.63 -36.81 10.50
N HIS A 399 -5.42 -37.22 9.50
CA HIS A 399 -6.46 -36.37 8.92
C HIS A 399 -7.81 -37.06 9.02
N VAL A 400 -8.87 -36.33 9.37
CA VAL A 400 -10.21 -36.90 9.45
C VAL A 400 -11.04 -36.40 8.28
N ALA A 401 -11.42 -37.33 7.41
CA ALA A 401 -12.29 -37.09 6.26
C ALA A 401 -13.37 -38.18 6.22
N ASP A 402 -14.62 -37.80 5.93
CA ASP A 402 -15.77 -38.73 5.85
C ASP A 402 -15.95 -39.65 7.07
N ASN A 403 -15.68 -39.15 8.29
CA ASN A 403 -15.74 -39.92 9.54
C ASN A 403 -14.74 -41.11 9.60
N ARG A 404 -13.65 -41.05 8.82
CA ARG A 404 -12.51 -41.96 8.83
C ARG A 404 -11.26 -41.21 9.29
N LEU A 405 -10.40 -41.87 10.06
CA LEU A 405 -9.06 -41.36 10.33
C LEU A 405 -8.09 -41.89 9.29
N LEU A 406 -7.60 -40.98 8.45
CA LEU A 406 -6.55 -41.21 7.47
C LEU A 406 -5.19 -40.99 8.16
N MET A 407 -4.39 -42.05 8.23
CA MET A 407 -2.99 -41.99 8.63
C MET A 407 -2.16 -41.90 7.36
N ILE A 408 -1.74 -40.68 7.00
CA ILE A 408 -1.06 -40.41 5.74
C ILE A 408 0.44 -40.39 5.99
N ALA A 409 1.19 -41.30 5.36
CA ALA A 409 2.65 -41.26 5.42
C ALA A 409 3.15 -40.11 4.53
N ARG A 410 4.06 -39.28 5.05
CA ARG A 410 4.64 -38.20 4.27
C ARG A 410 5.63 -38.74 3.26
N ASP A 411 5.57 -38.23 2.04
CA ASP A 411 6.54 -38.49 0.99
C ASP A 411 7.73 -37.54 1.13
N ALA A 412 8.66 -37.91 2.02
CA ALA A 412 9.85 -37.10 2.28
C ALA A 412 10.69 -36.85 1.02
N LEU A 413 10.67 -37.75 0.03
CA LEU A 413 11.42 -37.58 -1.20
C LEU A 413 10.77 -36.50 -2.08
N GLY A 414 9.45 -36.57 -2.28
CA GLY A 414 8.70 -35.57 -3.03
C GLY A 414 8.79 -34.18 -2.39
N GLU A 415 8.75 -34.10 -1.06
CA GLU A 415 8.89 -32.83 -0.34
C GLU A 415 10.28 -32.19 -0.52
N VAL A 416 11.35 -32.99 -0.43
CA VAL A 416 12.72 -32.51 -0.68
C VAL A 416 12.88 -32.06 -2.13
N GLN A 417 12.31 -32.78 -3.09
CA GLN A 417 12.35 -32.38 -4.50
C GLN A 417 11.65 -31.03 -4.74
N ALA A 418 10.54 -30.77 -4.06
CA ALA A 418 9.85 -29.48 -4.14
C ALA A 418 10.69 -28.33 -3.55
N VAL A 419 11.37 -28.55 -2.43
CA VAL A 419 12.31 -27.56 -1.84
C VAL A 419 13.47 -27.27 -2.79
N GLU A 420 14.10 -28.32 -3.35
CA GLU A 420 15.18 -28.16 -4.33
C GLU A 420 14.72 -27.42 -5.59
N ARG A 421 13.44 -27.58 -5.97
CA ARG A 421 12.86 -26.84 -7.09
C ARG A 421 12.80 -25.34 -6.81
N LEU A 422 12.39 -24.93 -5.61
CA LEU A 422 12.39 -23.51 -5.22
C LEU A 422 13.83 -22.96 -5.12
N ASN A 423 14.76 -23.73 -4.54
CA ASN A 423 16.17 -23.36 -4.48
C ASN A 423 16.76 -23.15 -5.88
N ALA A 424 16.42 -24.01 -6.84
CA ALA A 424 16.86 -23.88 -8.23
C ALA A 424 16.29 -22.64 -8.94
N LEU A 425 15.20 -22.07 -8.43
CA LEU A 425 14.65 -20.79 -8.88
C LEU A 425 15.28 -19.59 -8.14
N GLY A 426 16.20 -19.82 -7.18
CA GLY A 426 16.90 -18.77 -6.43
C GLY A 426 16.26 -18.41 -5.08
N LEU A 427 15.14 -19.04 -4.72
CA LEU A 427 14.50 -18.86 -3.43
C LEU A 427 15.25 -19.65 -2.35
N GLN A 428 15.61 -19.00 -1.25
CA GLN A 428 16.26 -19.65 -0.10
C GLN A 428 15.47 -19.40 1.19
N PRO A 429 15.52 -20.33 2.17
CA PRO A 429 14.92 -20.09 3.48
C PRO A 429 15.46 -18.82 4.14
N LEU A 430 14.59 -18.02 4.75
CA LEU A 430 14.96 -16.76 5.37
C LEU A 430 15.93 -16.94 6.55
N GLY A 431 15.73 -17.96 7.38
CA GLY A 431 16.42 -18.14 8.67
C GLY A 431 17.96 -18.09 8.64
N PRO A 432 18.62 -18.77 7.68
CA PRO A 432 20.07 -18.71 7.47
C PRO A 432 20.61 -17.34 7.01
N THR A 433 19.77 -16.47 6.47
CA THR A 433 20.18 -15.14 5.95
C THR A 433 20.48 -14.16 7.08
N GLY A 434 21.18 -13.06 6.75
CA GLY A 434 21.39 -11.95 7.68
C GLY A 434 20.09 -11.35 8.22
N LEU A 435 19.04 -11.29 7.38
CA LEU A 435 17.71 -10.79 7.71
C LEU A 435 16.95 -11.75 8.65
N GLY A 436 17.05 -13.06 8.39
CA GLY A 436 16.37 -14.09 9.17
C GLY A 436 16.83 -14.25 10.61
N ARG A 437 17.93 -13.60 11.01
CA ARG A 437 18.37 -13.54 12.41
C ARG A 437 17.39 -12.78 13.31
N PHE A 438 16.68 -11.79 12.77
CA PHE A 438 15.78 -10.91 13.51
C PHE A 438 14.30 -11.13 13.16
N ALA A 439 14.04 -11.91 12.11
CA ALA A 439 12.70 -12.30 11.71
C ALA A 439 12.02 -13.19 12.77
N ALA A 440 10.68 -13.08 12.86
CA ALA A 440 9.88 -13.87 13.77
C ALA A 440 9.94 -15.36 13.41
N GLU A 441 9.92 -16.24 14.42
CA GLU A 441 10.17 -17.69 14.25
C GLU A 441 9.24 -18.36 13.23
N ASP A 442 8.03 -17.84 13.06
CA ASP A 442 7.01 -18.32 12.11
C ASP A 442 7.31 -18.02 10.64
N VAL A 443 8.16 -17.02 10.34
CA VAL A 443 8.56 -16.65 8.97
C VAL A 443 9.99 -17.04 8.62
N ARG A 444 10.79 -17.50 9.59
CA ARG A 444 12.19 -17.92 9.36
C ARG A 444 12.31 -19.09 8.38
N GLN A 445 11.23 -19.83 8.17
CA GLN A 445 11.19 -20.97 7.25
C GLN A 445 10.49 -20.65 5.93
N ASP A 446 10.04 -19.41 5.76
CA ASP A 446 9.57 -18.93 4.48
C ASP A 446 10.77 -18.57 3.60
N PHE A 447 10.59 -18.63 2.30
CA PHE A 447 11.64 -18.42 1.32
C PHE A 447 11.68 -16.97 0.84
N THR A 448 12.88 -16.47 0.57
CA THR A 448 13.14 -15.15 -0.03
C THR A 448 14.26 -15.26 -1.07
N PHE A 449 14.36 -14.27 -1.95
CA PHE A 449 15.58 -14.06 -2.73
C PHE A 449 16.65 -13.39 -1.85
N GLU A 450 17.92 -13.72 -2.11
CA GLU A 450 19.08 -13.12 -1.44
C GLU A 450 19.39 -11.75 -2.10
N GLU A 451 19.75 -10.75 -1.29
CA GLU A 451 20.26 -9.47 -1.80
C GLU A 451 21.71 -9.70 -2.27
N ASP A 452 21.91 -9.91 -3.57
CA ASP A 452 23.25 -9.78 -4.18
C ASP A 452 23.57 -8.29 -4.38
N ASP A 453 24.83 -7.90 -4.22
CA ASP A 453 25.28 -6.48 -4.21
C ASP A 453 24.93 -5.70 -5.51
N ASP A 454 24.57 -6.39 -6.60
CA ASP A 454 24.29 -5.83 -7.92
C ASP A 454 22.81 -5.99 -8.39
N ASP A 455 21.96 -6.75 -7.68
CA ASP A 455 20.61 -7.09 -8.15
C ASP A 455 19.49 -6.45 -7.30
N ASP A 456 18.52 -5.81 -7.98
CA ASP A 456 17.29 -5.34 -7.33
C ASP A 456 16.36 -6.53 -7.04
N VAL A 457 16.33 -6.97 -5.78
CA VAL A 457 15.47 -8.06 -5.29
C VAL A 457 14.00 -7.87 -5.69
N SER A 458 13.53 -6.63 -5.83
CA SER A 458 12.16 -6.37 -6.26
C SER A 458 11.91 -6.81 -7.70
N VAL A 459 12.88 -6.62 -8.61
CA VAL A 459 12.81 -7.07 -10.01
C VAL A 459 12.72 -8.59 -10.06
N ARG A 460 13.55 -9.29 -9.27
CA ARG A 460 13.52 -10.76 -9.22
C ARG A 460 12.17 -11.31 -8.75
N TRP A 461 11.51 -10.64 -7.79
CA TRP A 461 10.15 -11.00 -7.37
C TRP A 461 9.12 -10.80 -8.48
N VAL A 462 9.20 -9.72 -9.25
CA VAL A 462 8.32 -9.49 -10.41
C VAL A 462 8.52 -10.60 -11.45
N GLU A 463 9.77 -10.92 -11.81
CA GLU A 463 10.09 -11.99 -12.75
C GLU A 463 9.61 -13.36 -12.27
N PHE A 464 9.77 -13.66 -10.97
CA PHE A 464 9.28 -14.90 -10.39
C PHE A 464 7.76 -15.05 -10.57
N ASN A 465 7.02 -13.97 -10.34
CA ASN A 465 5.55 -13.98 -10.51
C ASN A 465 5.14 -14.06 -11.98
N HIS A 466 5.85 -13.38 -12.87
CA HIS A 466 5.50 -13.35 -14.29
C HIS A 466 5.90 -14.65 -15.02
N ILE A 467 7.06 -15.22 -14.70
CA ILE A 467 7.70 -16.27 -15.50
C ILE A 467 7.71 -17.63 -14.79
N ASP A 468 8.00 -17.67 -13.50
CA ASP A 468 8.26 -18.93 -12.79
C ASP A 468 6.99 -19.51 -12.17
N LEU A 469 6.13 -18.69 -11.55
CA LEU A 469 4.86 -19.13 -10.96
C LEU A 469 3.94 -19.86 -11.95
N PRO A 470 3.71 -19.37 -13.19
CA PRO A 470 2.84 -20.08 -14.14
C PRO A 470 3.37 -21.46 -14.50
N LYS A 471 4.71 -21.64 -14.50
CA LYS A 471 5.34 -22.95 -14.72
C LYS A 471 5.08 -23.89 -13.54
N LEU A 472 5.17 -23.38 -12.31
CA LEU A 472 4.87 -24.17 -11.10
C LEU A 472 3.40 -24.59 -11.05
N GLU A 473 2.46 -23.69 -11.37
CA GLU A 473 1.03 -24.02 -11.44
C GLU A 473 0.76 -25.12 -12.48
N LYS A 474 1.38 -25.02 -13.66
CA LYS A 474 1.29 -26.05 -14.70
C LYS A 474 1.88 -27.40 -14.27
N ASP A 475 2.91 -27.36 -13.43
CA ASP A 475 3.52 -28.54 -12.82
C ASP A 475 2.70 -29.10 -11.63
N GLY A 476 1.54 -28.51 -11.33
CA GLY A 476 0.58 -28.99 -10.34
C GLY A 476 0.71 -28.36 -8.95
N TRP A 477 1.45 -27.26 -8.80
CA TRP A 477 1.53 -26.50 -7.56
C TRP A 477 0.25 -25.69 -7.33
N GLN A 478 -0.14 -25.52 -6.08
CA GLN A 478 -1.17 -24.55 -5.69
C GLN A 478 -0.51 -23.26 -5.22
N ILE A 479 -0.94 -22.12 -5.75
CA ILE A 479 -0.40 -20.80 -5.40
C ILE A 479 -1.50 -19.98 -4.73
N ASP A 480 -1.21 -19.50 -3.52
CA ASP A 480 -2.11 -18.66 -2.71
C ASP A 480 -1.42 -17.31 -2.46
N PHE A 481 -2.13 -16.18 -2.52
CA PHE A 481 -1.58 -14.85 -2.24
C PHE A 481 -2.21 -14.23 -0.99
N SER A 482 -1.44 -13.47 -0.21
CA SER A 482 -1.99 -12.58 0.82
C SER A 482 -2.48 -11.26 0.20
N GLU A 483 -3.43 -10.61 0.86
CA GLU A 483 -4.01 -9.33 0.38
C GLU A 483 -2.98 -8.21 0.18
N ASN A 484 -1.88 -8.26 0.94
CA ASN A 484 -0.82 -7.24 0.92
C ASN A 484 0.39 -7.61 0.07
N TYR A 485 0.30 -8.65 -0.78
CA TYR A 485 1.41 -9.06 -1.63
C TYR A 485 1.49 -8.22 -2.92
N PRO A 486 2.57 -7.43 -3.15
CA PRO A 486 2.56 -6.38 -4.16
C PRO A 486 3.08 -6.80 -5.55
N TYR A 487 3.54 -8.04 -5.72
CA TYR A 487 4.20 -8.49 -6.96
C TYR A 487 3.30 -9.36 -7.85
N GLN A 488 1.98 -9.34 -7.64
CA GLN A 488 1.06 -10.09 -8.49
C GLN A 488 1.09 -9.51 -9.91
N VAL A 489 1.33 -10.34 -10.92
CA VAL A 489 1.44 -9.93 -12.33
C VAL A 489 0.27 -10.47 -13.15
N VAL A 490 -0.30 -9.65 -14.03
CA VAL A 490 -1.24 -10.12 -15.06
C VAL A 490 -0.45 -10.88 -16.14
N LEU A 491 -0.66 -12.18 -16.26
CA LEU A 491 0.20 -13.06 -17.08
C LEU A 491 0.07 -12.83 -18.59
N ASP A 492 -1.14 -12.57 -19.08
CA ASP A 492 -1.40 -12.36 -20.49
C ASP A 492 -1.79 -10.90 -20.71
N PRO A 493 -0.88 -10.02 -21.20
CA PRO A 493 -1.19 -8.62 -21.38
C PRO A 493 -2.23 -8.48 -22.50
N PRO A 494 -3.46 -8.00 -22.18
CA PRO A 494 -4.52 -7.87 -23.16
C PRO A 494 -4.14 -6.88 -24.27
N PRO A 495 -4.76 -7.00 -25.46
CA PRO A 495 -4.66 -5.95 -26.46
C PRO A 495 -5.21 -4.64 -25.89
N TRP A 496 -4.68 -3.52 -26.37
CA TRP A 496 -5.21 -2.21 -25.99
C TRP A 496 -6.47 -1.89 -26.78
N ASP A 497 -7.56 -1.61 -26.08
CA ASP A 497 -8.80 -1.13 -26.68
C ASP A 497 -8.73 0.40 -26.79
N ILE A 498 -8.59 0.88 -28.02
CA ILE A 498 -8.48 2.31 -28.32
C ILE A 498 -9.78 2.80 -28.96
N GLU A 499 -10.48 3.68 -28.25
CA GLU A 499 -11.69 4.34 -28.75
C GLU A 499 -11.39 5.76 -29.21
N ILE A 500 -11.76 6.07 -30.45
CA ILE A 500 -11.72 7.43 -31.02
C ILE A 500 -13.13 7.94 -31.24
N ASN A 501 -13.48 9.02 -30.55
CA ASN A 501 -14.74 9.73 -30.77
C ASN A 501 -14.50 11.06 -31.49
N ASP A 502 -14.82 11.09 -32.79
CA ASP A 502 -14.74 12.29 -33.62
C ASP A 502 -16.09 13.02 -33.66
N SER A 503 -16.12 14.22 -33.07
CA SER A 503 -17.30 15.10 -33.08
C SER A 503 -17.46 15.91 -34.38
N GLY A 504 -16.48 15.87 -35.30
CA GLY A 504 -16.47 16.64 -36.55
C GLY A 504 -16.17 18.14 -36.37
N THR A 505 -15.81 18.58 -35.17
CA THR A 505 -15.55 20.00 -34.82
C THR A 505 -14.07 20.37 -34.81
N GLY A 506 -13.20 19.55 -35.44
CA GLY A 506 -11.75 19.75 -35.45
C GLY A 506 -11.02 19.22 -34.20
N TRP A 507 -11.74 18.49 -33.34
CA TRP A 507 -11.24 17.85 -32.13
C TRP A 507 -11.83 16.44 -32.03
N PHE A 508 -11.05 15.53 -31.46
CA PHE A 508 -11.49 14.18 -31.13
C PHE A 508 -11.05 13.80 -29.71
N GLU A 509 -11.76 12.84 -29.13
CA GLU A 509 -11.41 12.23 -27.85
C GLU A 509 -10.79 10.86 -28.10
N LEU A 510 -9.72 10.56 -27.35
CA LEU A 510 -8.98 9.32 -27.38
C LEU A 510 -9.09 8.66 -26.00
N ASP A 511 -9.61 7.44 -25.95
CA ASP A 511 -9.76 6.63 -24.74
C ASP A 511 -8.93 5.34 -24.92
N LEU A 512 -7.93 5.14 -24.05
CA LEU A 512 -7.10 3.94 -24.03
C LEU A 512 -7.50 3.08 -22.84
N GLY A 513 -7.96 1.87 -23.11
CA GLY A 513 -8.29 0.87 -22.10
C GLY A 513 -7.67 -0.48 -22.37
N ILE A 514 -7.74 -1.34 -21.36
CA ILE A 514 -7.46 -2.77 -21.46
C ILE A 514 -8.55 -3.55 -20.72
N GLU A 515 -8.80 -4.79 -21.15
CA GLU A 515 -9.72 -5.69 -20.46
C GLU A 515 -8.93 -6.69 -19.59
N VAL A 516 -9.12 -6.62 -18.28
CA VAL A 516 -8.50 -7.53 -17.29
C VAL A 516 -9.63 -8.14 -16.46
N ASP A 517 -9.70 -9.47 -16.40
CA ASP A 517 -10.74 -10.23 -15.67
C ASP A 517 -12.19 -9.85 -16.04
N GLY A 518 -12.41 -9.37 -17.28
CA GLY A 518 -13.72 -8.92 -17.77
C GLY A 518 -14.11 -7.49 -17.36
N GLU A 519 -13.21 -6.76 -16.71
CA GLU A 519 -13.36 -5.34 -16.40
C GLU A 519 -12.45 -4.49 -17.29
N ARG A 520 -12.99 -3.36 -17.79
CA ARG A 520 -12.21 -2.39 -18.57
C ARG A 520 -11.48 -1.43 -17.63
N ILE A 521 -10.15 -1.44 -17.69
CA ILE A 521 -9.28 -0.56 -16.92
C ILE A 521 -8.76 0.57 -17.83
N PRO A 522 -8.90 1.86 -17.45
CA PRO A 522 -8.25 2.96 -18.16
C PRO A 522 -6.73 2.84 -18.08
N LEU A 523 -6.07 2.74 -19.23
CA LEU A 523 -4.63 2.50 -19.29
C LEU A 523 -3.82 3.79 -19.15
N LEU A 524 -4.36 4.93 -19.57
CA LEU A 524 -3.64 6.20 -19.58
C LEU A 524 -3.11 6.64 -18.19
N PRO A 525 -3.85 6.51 -17.09
CA PRO A 525 -3.32 6.79 -15.74
C PRO A 525 -2.15 5.88 -15.35
N VAL A 526 -2.20 4.60 -15.71
CA VAL A 526 -1.12 3.61 -15.42
C VAL A 526 0.17 4.03 -16.14
N LEU A 527 0.04 4.47 -17.38
CA LEU A 527 1.16 4.93 -18.20
C LEU A 527 1.74 6.24 -17.68
N LEU A 528 0.89 7.21 -17.30
CA LEU A 528 1.31 8.49 -16.71
C LEU A 528 2.10 8.28 -15.42
N ASP A 529 1.62 7.41 -14.55
CA ASP A 529 2.30 7.02 -13.31
C ASP A 529 3.67 6.40 -13.59
N LEU A 530 3.80 5.58 -14.64
CA LEU A 530 5.08 5.04 -15.09
C LEU A 530 6.03 6.16 -15.61
N PHE A 531 5.52 7.12 -16.39
CA PHE A 531 6.29 8.29 -16.84
C PHE A 531 6.80 9.15 -15.68
N GLU A 532 5.98 9.35 -14.66
CA GLU A 532 6.33 10.18 -13.51
C GLU A 532 7.40 9.52 -12.61
N ARG A 533 7.38 8.19 -12.48
CA ARG A 533 8.36 7.45 -11.65
C ARG A 533 9.75 7.40 -12.27
N ALA A 534 9.85 7.19 -13.58
CA ALA A 534 11.13 6.94 -14.26
C ALA A 534 11.24 7.68 -15.61
N PRO A 535 11.21 9.02 -15.63
CA PRO A 535 11.14 9.78 -16.89
C PRO A 535 12.35 9.56 -17.81
N GLU A 536 13.53 9.25 -17.27
CA GLU A 536 14.75 8.99 -18.05
C GLU A 536 14.71 7.63 -18.78
N GLU A 537 14.06 6.63 -18.17
CA GLU A 537 13.84 5.31 -18.77
C GLU A 537 12.67 5.31 -19.76
N MET A 538 11.76 6.28 -19.61
CA MET A 538 10.54 6.39 -20.41
C MET A 538 10.71 7.27 -21.67
N THR A 539 11.75 6.95 -22.46
CA THR A 539 12.00 7.55 -23.78
C THR A 539 12.08 6.48 -24.86
N PRO A 540 11.74 6.78 -26.13
CA PRO A 540 11.83 5.79 -27.22
C PRO A 540 13.22 5.15 -27.35
N ALA A 541 14.30 5.91 -27.08
CA ALA A 541 15.67 5.42 -27.14
C ALA A 541 16.05 4.52 -25.96
N ALA A 542 15.52 4.80 -24.76
CA ALA A 542 15.73 3.93 -23.60
C ALA A 542 14.97 2.61 -23.75
N LEU A 543 13.74 2.64 -24.29
CA LEU A 543 12.94 1.44 -24.54
C LEU A 543 13.55 0.50 -25.58
N ASP A 544 14.37 1.00 -26.51
CA ASP A 544 15.13 0.15 -27.44
C ASP A 544 16.11 -0.78 -26.73
N ALA A 545 16.55 -0.44 -25.50
CA ALA A 545 17.44 -1.28 -24.71
C ALA A 545 16.74 -2.48 -24.05
N TYR A 546 15.41 -2.44 -23.87
CA TYR A 546 14.64 -3.50 -23.20
C TYR A 546 14.41 -4.72 -24.10
N GLY A 547 14.51 -4.57 -25.43
CA GLY A 547 14.28 -5.68 -26.37
C GLY A 547 12.87 -6.29 -26.23
N GLU A 548 12.80 -7.56 -25.82
CA GLU A 548 11.53 -8.29 -25.58
C GLU A 548 11.03 -8.16 -24.14
N GLU A 549 11.82 -7.57 -23.24
CA GLU A 549 11.44 -7.44 -21.83
C GLU A 549 10.32 -6.41 -21.65
N PRO A 550 9.29 -6.72 -20.85
CA PRO A 550 8.20 -5.80 -20.56
C PRO A 550 8.62 -4.78 -19.50
N VAL A 551 7.96 -3.62 -19.55
CA VAL A 551 7.96 -2.65 -18.45
C VAL A 551 6.69 -2.86 -17.62
N TYR A 552 6.79 -2.81 -16.30
CA TYR A 552 5.67 -3.11 -15.40
C TYR A 552 4.97 -1.83 -14.94
N GLY A 553 3.68 -1.69 -15.26
CA GLY A 553 2.82 -0.61 -14.78
C GLY A 553 1.95 -1.04 -13.60
N ASN A 554 1.64 -0.12 -12.68
CA ASN A 554 0.80 -0.41 -11.52
C ASN A 554 -0.69 -0.23 -11.87
N LEU A 555 -1.47 -1.30 -11.75
CA LEU A 555 -2.92 -1.24 -11.88
C LEU A 555 -3.56 -0.66 -10.59
N PRO A 556 -4.78 -0.09 -10.68
CA PRO A 556 -5.47 0.49 -9.52
C PRO A 556 -5.77 -0.50 -8.39
N ASP A 557 -5.87 -1.79 -8.71
CA ASP A 557 -6.08 -2.88 -7.75
C ASP A 557 -4.77 -3.37 -7.08
N GLY A 558 -3.61 -2.79 -7.45
CA GLY A 558 -2.30 -3.12 -6.91
C GLY A 558 -1.54 -4.18 -7.70
N ARG A 559 -2.13 -4.80 -8.73
CA ARG A 559 -1.42 -5.74 -9.60
C ARG A 559 -0.49 -5.02 -10.59
N LEU A 560 0.50 -5.75 -11.08
CA LEU A 560 1.44 -5.29 -12.09
C LEU A 560 0.97 -5.74 -13.49
N LEU A 561 0.90 -4.79 -14.40
CA LEU A 561 0.63 -5.02 -15.81
C LEU A 561 1.97 -5.08 -16.57
N PRO A 562 2.35 -6.21 -17.18
CA PRO A 562 3.49 -6.26 -18.08
C PRO A 562 3.12 -5.56 -19.40
N ILE A 563 3.84 -4.50 -19.74
CA ILE A 563 3.64 -3.74 -20.96
C ILE A 563 4.84 -3.99 -21.87
N PRO A 564 4.66 -4.65 -23.03
CA PRO A 564 5.75 -4.86 -23.97
C PRO A 564 6.43 -3.53 -24.34
N ALA A 565 7.76 -3.46 -24.26
CA ALA A 565 8.51 -2.23 -24.53
C ALA A 565 8.20 -1.65 -25.92
N ALA A 566 7.99 -2.51 -26.92
CA ALA A 566 7.58 -2.10 -28.27
C ALA A 566 6.22 -1.37 -28.30
N ARG A 567 5.22 -1.85 -27.53
CA ARG A 567 3.90 -1.20 -27.43
C ARG A 567 4.03 0.17 -26.77
N LEU A 568 4.78 0.22 -25.67
CA LEU A 568 5.04 1.45 -24.93
C LEU A 568 5.78 2.48 -25.78
N LYS A 569 6.78 2.05 -26.57
CA LYS A 569 7.53 2.90 -27.50
C LYS A 569 6.63 3.49 -28.58
N ALA A 570 5.79 2.67 -29.23
CA ALA A 570 4.89 3.15 -30.28
C ALA A 570 3.92 4.23 -29.76
N MET A 571 3.41 4.05 -28.54
CA MET A 571 2.58 5.06 -27.89
C MET A 571 3.35 6.34 -27.57
N LEU A 572 4.58 6.20 -27.07
CA LEU A 572 5.44 7.33 -26.78
C LEU A 572 5.71 8.17 -28.02
N GLU A 573 6.07 7.54 -29.13
CA GLU A 573 6.28 8.24 -30.39
C GLU A 573 5.04 9.01 -30.86
N ALA A 574 3.84 8.53 -30.55
CA ALA A 574 2.59 9.21 -30.88
C ALA A 574 2.22 10.35 -29.90
N LEU A 575 2.47 10.18 -28.60
CA LEU A 575 1.89 11.04 -27.55
C LEU A 575 2.92 11.76 -26.67
N TYR A 576 4.24 11.58 -26.88
CA TYR A 576 5.29 12.17 -26.03
C TYR A 576 5.18 13.70 -25.88
N GLU A 577 4.87 14.43 -26.95
CA GLU A 577 4.68 15.88 -26.89
C GLU A 577 3.44 16.26 -26.06
N GLN A 578 2.38 15.45 -26.06
CA GLN A 578 1.18 15.69 -25.24
C GLN A 578 1.44 15.42 -23.75
N PHE A 579 2.18 14.35 -23.46
CA PHE A 579 2.63 14.03 -22.10
C PHE A 579 3.58 15.09 -21.55
N SER A 580 4.56 15.54 -22.34
CA SER A 580 5.54 16.56 -21.92
C SER A 580 4.96 17.97 -21.82
N THR A 581 3.86 18.28 -22.52
CA THR A 581 3.15 19.57 -22.42
C THR A 581 2.10 19.62 -21.32
N GLY A 582 1.90 18.52 -20.58
CA GLY A 582 0.97 18.46 -19.45
C GLY A 582 -0.50 18.41 -19.86
N CYS A 583 -0.82 17.86 -21.04
CA CYS A 583 -2.20 17.60 -21.41
C CYS A 583 -2.74 16.45 -20.54
N ALA A 584 -3.35 16.81 -19.42
CA ALA A 584 -3.91 15.84 -18.48
C ALA A 584 -5.18 15.21 -19.06
N PRO A 585 -5.37 13.90 -18.90
CA PRO A 585 -6.64 13.27 -19.19
C PRO A 585 -7.76 13.82 -18.31
N ASP A 586 -9.01 13.64 -18.76
CA ASP A 586 -10.16 13.92 -17.92
C ASP A 586 -10.31 12.90 -16.77
N ASP A 587 -11.28 13.11 -15.88
CA ASP A 587 -11.56 12.23 -14.72
C ASP A 587 -11.84 10.77 -15.10
N LYS A 588 -12.08 10.48 -16.39
CA LYS A 588 -12.34 9.15 -16.92
C LYS A 588 -11.17 8.60 -17.74
N GLY A 589 -10.01 9.26 -17.73
CA GLY A 589 -8.81 8.80 -18.43
C GLY A 589 -8.79 9.12 -19.93
N ARG A 590 -9.66 10.00 -20.44
CA ARG A 590 -9.71 10.35 -21.87
C ARG A 590 -8.86 11.57 -22.20
N LEU A 591 -8.19 11.52 -23.34
CA LEU A 591 -7.35 12.59 -23.87
C LEU A 591 -8.07 13.32 -24.99
N ARG A 592 -8.07 14.66 -24.95
CA ARG A 592 -8.68 15.50 -25.99
C ARG A 592 -7.62 16.06 -26.93
N LEU A 593 -7.67 15.65 -28.20
CA LEU A 593 -6.66 15.96 -29.21
C LEU A 593 -7.24 16.76 -30.38
N ARG A 594 -6.39 17.53 -31.08
CA ARG A 594 -6.78 18.26 -32.28
C ARG A 594 -6.78 17.30 -33.46
N SER A 595 -7.65 17.52 -34.45
CA SER A 595 -7.64 16.71 -35.68
C SER A 595 -6.29 16.74 -36.42
N ALA A 596 -5.48 17.79 -36.24
CA ALA A 596 -4.12 17.86 -36.79
C ALA A 596 -3.14 16.86 -36.14
N ASP A 597 -3.42 16.40 -34.92
CA ASP A 597 -2.60 15.43 -34.18
C ASP A 597 -2.86 13.98 -34.63
N VAL A 598 -3.84 13.76 -35.52
CA VAL A 598 -4.22 12.43 -36.01
C VAL A 598 -3.08 11.71 -36.71
N SER A 599 -2.18 12.45 -37.39
CA SER A 599 -1.00 11.90 -38.06
C SER A 599 -0.08 11.15 -37.12
N ARG A 600 -0.11 11.48 -35.83
CA ARG A 600 0.69 10.85 -34.78
C ARG A 600 0.14 9.47 -34.42
N LEU A 601 -1.19 9.30 -34.45
CA LEU A 601 -1.84 8.00 -34.21
C LEU A 601 -1.57 6.99 -35.33
N ALA A 602 -1.26 7.42 -36.57
CA ALA A 602 -0.81 6.50 -37.62
C ALA A 602 0.55 5.85 -37.34
N CYS A 603 1.35 6.41 -36.42
CA CYS A 603 2.56 5.73 -35.99
C CYS A 603 2.19 4.47 -35.20
N MET A 604 1.26 4.59 -34.25
CA MET A 604 0.74 3.44 -33.50
C MET A 604 0.05 2.41 -34.39
N ASP A 605 -0.85 2.84 -35.30
CA ASP A 605 -1.57 1.95 -36.24
C ASP A 605 -0.62 1.16 -37.16
N ARG A 606 0.59 1.68 -37.45
CA ARG A 606 1.57 0.99 -38.30
C ARG A 606 2.57 0.14 -37.53
N SER A 607 2.90 0.54 -36.31
CA SER A 607 3.90 -0.14 -35.47
C SER A 607 3.31 -1.31 -34.67
N LEU A 608 1.99 -1.34 -34.48
CA LEU A 608 1.29 -2.33 -33.66
C LEU A 608 0.46 -3.27 -34.54
N THR A 609 0.35 -4.53 -34.13
CA THR A 609 -0.44 -5.55 -34.83
C THR A 609 -1.88 -5.60 -34.31
N ASP A 610 -2.78 -6.31 -35.02
CA ASP A 610 -4.16 -6.54 -34.58
C ASP A 610 -4.24 -7.32 -33.25
N ASP A 611 -3.18 -8.07 -32.90
CA ASP A 611 -3.05 -8.77 -31.61
C ASP A 611 -2.62 -7.82 -30.48
N ASP A 612 -2.08 -6.65 -30.81
CA ASP A 612 -1.62 -5.64 -29.85
C ASP A 612 -2.68 -4.58 -29.54
N VAL A 613 -3.50 -4.22 -30.54
CA VAL A 613 -4.43 -3.10 -30.46
C VAL A 613 -5.74 -3.39 -31.17
N ARG A 614 -6.84 -2.98 -30.55
CA ARG A 614 -8.19 -2.97 -31.14
C ARG A 614 -8.67 -1.53 -31.27
N TRP A 615 -8.88 -1.08 -32.50
CA TRP A 615 -9.41 0.26 -32.77
C TRP A 615 -10.94 0.25 -32.84
N HIS A 616 -11.55 1.21 -32.18
CA HIS A 616 -12.99 1.44 -32.17
C HIS A 616 -13.30 2.89 -32.57
N GLY A 617 -14.03 3.06 -33.68
CA GLY A 617 -14.35 4.37 -34.23
C GLY A 617 -13.15 5.08 -34.85
N GLY A 618 -13.35 6.32 -35.28
CA GLY A 618 -12.29 7.13 -35.89
C GLY A 618 -11.79 6.62 -37.24
N GLU A 619 -12.53 5.79 -37.97
CA GLU A 619 -12.08 5.18 -39.23
C GLU A 619 -11.71 6.25 -40.26
N ARG A 620 -12.49 7.34 -40.31
CA ARG A 620 -12.21 8.49 -41.17
C ARG A 620 -10.89 9.17 -40.80
N LEU A 621 -10.60 9.28 -39.51
CA LEU A 621 -9.40 9.91 -38.97
C LEU A 621 -8.17 9.02 -39.20
N LEU A 622 -8.28 7.71 -39.00
CA LEU A 622 -7.21 6.75 -39.28
C LEU A 622 -6.88 6.70 -40.79
N GLU A 623 -7.91 6.66 -41.65
CA GLU A 623 -7.73 6.73 -43.11
C GLU A 623 -7.05 8.05 -43.54
N LEU A 624 -7.48 9.17 -42.96
CA LEU A 624 -6.86 10.48 -43.20
C LEU A 624 -5.38 10.50 -42.78
N SER A 625 -5.07 9.87 -41.65
CA SER A 625 -3.74 9.77 -41.09
C SER A 625 -2.78 8.96 -41.96
N ARG A 626 -3.26 7.83 -42.51
CA ARG A 626 -2.51 7.00 -43.48
C ARG A 626 -2.22 7.81 -44.75
N ARG A 627 -3.23 8.48 -45.31
CA ARG A 627 -3.06 9.33 -46.49
C ARG A 627 -2.04 10.45 -46.29
N LEU A 628 -2.08 11.12 -45.13
CA LEU A 628 -1.10 12.16 -44.78
C LEU A 628 0.31 11.60 -44.68
N SER A 629 0.46 10.41 -44.10
CA SER A 629 1.76 9.79 -43.88
C SER A 629 2.39 9.21 -45.16
N ASP A 630 1.57 8.77 -46.11
CA ASP A 630 2.02 8.17 -47.36
C ASP A 630 2.38 9.21 -48.45
N HIS A 631 2.03 10.48 -48.26
CA HIS A 631 2.30 11.53 -49.24
C HIS A 631 3.69 12.17 -49.03
N SER A 632 4.54 12.08 -50.06
CA SER A 632 5.88 12.66 -50.10
C SER A 632 5.92 14.18 -50.36
N GLY A 633 4.88 14.92 -49.95
CA GLY A 633 4.72 16.36 -50.20
C GLY A 633 3.80 16.72 -51.37
N ILE A 634 3.58 18.03 -51.57
CA ILE A 634 2.71 18.58 -52.63
C ILE A 634 3.42 18.43 -53.97
N ARG A 635 2.81 17.68 -54.89
CA ARG A 635 3.31 17.52 -56.26
C ARG A 635 2.96 18.74 -57.09
N GLU A 636 3.93 19.27 -57.81
CA GLU A 636 3.67 20.34 -58.78
C GLU A 636 2.84 19.78 -59.94
N ILE A 637 1.71 20.44 -60.25
CA ILE A 637 0.81 20.02 -61.31
C ILE A 637 1.17 20.71 -62.64
N GLU A 638 0.78 20.09 -63.77
CA GLU A 638 0.79 20.80 -65.04
C GLU A 638 -0.46 21.72 -65.14
N PRO A 639 -0.33 22.97 -65.63
CA PRO A 639 -1.49 23.82 -65.85
C PRO A 639 -2.49 23.19 -66.85
N PRO A 640 -3.82 23.30 -66.59
CA PRO A 640 -4.83 22.72 -67.47
C PRO A 640 -4.77 23.32 -68.88
N ALA A 641 -5.06 22.49 -69.89
CA ALA A 641 -4.88 22.83 -71.29
C ALA A 641 -5.78 24.00 -71.74
N GLY A 642 -6.95 24.16 -71.13
CA GLY A 642 -7.89 25.24 -71.39
C GLY A 642 -7.57 26.58 -70.71
N LEU A 643 -6.45 26.69 -69.98
CA LEU A 643 -6.07 27.91 -69.27
C LEU A 643 -5.50 28.97 -70.22
N ASP A 644 -6.21 30.09 -70.38
CA ASP A 644 -5.74 31.25 -71.16
C ASP A 644 -5.00 32.26 -70.26
N ALA A 645 -3.97 31.78 -69.57
CA ALA A 645 -3.12 32.56 -68.69
C ALA A 645 -1.76 31.89 -68.45
N LYS A 646 -0.72 32.68 -68.18
CA LYS A 646 0.56 32.17 -67.67
C LYS A 646 0.61 32.34 -66.15
N LEU A 647 0.67 31.22 -65.42
CA LEU A 647 0.82 31.22 -63.98
C LEU A 647 2.25 31.62 -63.58
N ARG A 648 2.37 32.41 -62.52
CA ARG A 648 3.67 32.62 -61.85
C ARG A 648 4.02 31.40 -61.00
N PRO A 649 5.30 31.15 -60.67
CA PRO A 649 5.71 29.98 -59.89
C PRO A 649 4.92 29.81 -58.58
N TYR A 650 4.72 30.90 -57.82
CA TYR A 650 3.94 30.84 -56.58
C TYR A 650 2.45 30.55 -56.81
N GLN A 651 1.89 30.97 -57.95
CA GLN A 651 0.49 30.67 -58.28
C GLN A 651 0.34 29.19 -58.65
N LEU A 652 1.31 28.64 -59.38
CA LEU A 652 1.34 27.22 -59.69
C LEU A 652 1.45 26.38 -58.41
N GLN A 653 2.30 26.81 -57.46
CA GLN A 653 2.39 26.20 -56.14
C GLN A 653 1.05 26.25 -55.39
N GLY A 654 0.37 27.41 -55.40
CA GLY A 654 -0.96 27.56 -54.79
C GLY A 654 -2.02 26.63 -55.42
N VAL A 655 -2.05 26.51 -56.75
CA VAL A 655 -2.96 25.57 -57.43
C VAL A 655 -2.58 24.12 -57.13
N SER A 656 -1.29 23.78 -57.09
CA SER A 656 -0.80 22.45 -56.72
C SER A 656 -1.23 22.07 -55.30
N TRP A 657 -1.18 23.02 -54.36
CA TRP A 657 -1.70 22.84 -53.01
C TRP A 657 -3.22 22.63 -53.00
N LEU A 658 -3.99 23.38 -53.78
CA LEU A 658 -5.44 23.18 -53.89
C LEU A 658 -5.80 21.79 -54.47
N GLN A 659 -5.04 21.29 -55.44
CA GLN A 659 -5.22 19.92 -55.95
C GLN A 659 -4.90 18.88 -54.87
N PHE A 660 -3.78 19.06 -54.16
CA PHE A 660 -3.41 18.20 -53.03
C PHE A 660 -4.53 18.11 -51.99
N LEU A 661 -5.18 19.23 -51.64
CA LEU A 661 -6.30 19.23 -50.69
C LEU A 661 -7.47 18.36 -51.18
N VAL A 662 -7.78 18.38 -52.47
CA VAL A 662 -8.84 17.52 -53.04
C VAL A 662 -8.42 16.06 -53.03
N GLU A 663 -7.19 15.73 -53.44
CA GLU A 663 -6.64 14.37 -53.43
C GLU A 663 -6.65 13.75 -52.02
N THR A 664 -6.40 14.57 -51.00
CA THR A 664 -6.33 14.15 -49.59
C THR A 664 -7.66 14.29 -48.84
N GLY A 665 -8.69 14.91 -49.43
CA GLY A 665 -9.99 15.13 -48.81
C GLY A 665 -10.03 16.25 -47.77
N PHE A 666 -9.02 17.12 -47.73
CA PHE A 666 -8.97 18.29 -46.86
C PHE A 666 -9.67 19.51 -47.45
N SER A 667 -10.03 20.43 -46.56
CA SER A 667 -10.39 21.80 -46.92
C SER A 667 -9.29 22.75 -46.48
N GLY A 668 -9.14 23.89 -47.17
CA GLY A 668 -8.07 24.83 -46.87
C GLY A 668 -8.50 26.28 -47.05
N VAL A 669 -7.76 27.18 -46.42
CA VAL A 669 -7.91 28.63 -46.59
C VAL A 669 -6.74 29.14 -47.42
N LEU A 670 -7.00 29.52 -48.67
CA LEU A 670 -6.00 30.16 -49.53
C LEU A 670 -5.82 31.63 -49.10
N ALA A 671 -4.90 31.85 -48.16
CA ALA A 671 -4.70 33.12 -47.47
C ALA A 671 -3.57 33.99 -48.06
N ASP A 672 -3.29 33.88 -49.36
CA ASP A 672 -2.34 34.74 -50.06
C ASP A 672 -2.66 36.24 -49.89
N ASP A 673 -1.64 37.10 -49.91
CA ASP A 673 -1.81 38.55 -49.87
C ASP A 673 -2.73 39.10 -50.99
N MET A 674 -3.30 40.28 -50.74
CA MET A 674 -4.15 40.96 -51.72
C MET A 674 -3.35 41.26 -53.00
N GLY A 675 -3.91 40.89 -54.16
CA GLY A 675 -3.29 41.12 -55.47
C GLY A 675 -2.46 39.96 -56.02
N LEU A 676 -2.22 38.88 -55.25
CA LEU A 676 -1.47 37.70 -55.72
C LEU A 676 -2.28 36.76 -56.64
N GLY A 677 -3.53 37.12 -56.97
CA GLY A 677 -4.32 36.41 -57.98
C GLY A 677 -5.02 35.14 -57.47
N LYS A 678 -5.54 35.14 -56.24
CA LYS A 678 -6.34 34.03 -55.68
C LYS A 678 -7.49 33.60 -56.58
N THR A 679 -8.17 34.54 -57.25
CA THR A 679 -9.23 34.24 -58.21
C THR A 679 -8.71 33.42 -59.38
N LEU A 680 -7.56 33.80 -59.96
CA LEU A 680 -6.91 33.03 -61.03
C LEU A 680 -6.55 31.62 -60.55
N GLN A 681 -5.94 31.49 -59.36
CA GLN A 681 -5.60 30.17 -58.79
C GLN A 681 -6.85 29.30 -58.60
N THR A 682 -7.94 29.87 -58.09
CA THR A 682 -9.21 29.15 -57.88
C THR A 682 -9.85 28.73 -59.20
N LEU A 683 -9.83 29.60 -60.22
CA LEU A 683 -10.35 29.28 -61.55
C LEU A 683 -9.53 28.18 -62.23
N THR A 684 -8.21 28.24 -62.14
CA THR A 684 -7.31 27.18 -62.61
C THR A 684 -7.61 25.86 -61.91
N HIS A 685 -7.83 25.88 -60.59
CA HIS A 685 -8.17 24.69 -59.82
C HIS A 685 -9.48 24.04 -60.31
N LEU A 686 -10.56 24.84 -60.48
CA LEU A 686 -11.84 24.34 -60.99
C LEU A 686 -11.74 23.82 -62.43
N LEU A 687 -10.94 24.48 -63.28
CA LEU A 687 -10.71 24.02 -64.65
C LEU A 687 -9.95 22.70 -64.68
N ALA A 688 -8.92 22.54 -63.83
CA ALA A 688 -8.19 21.29 -63.70
C ALA A 688 -9.10 20.14 -63.23
N LEU A 689 -10.00 20.39 -62.28
CA LEU A 689 -11.02 19.41 -61.86
C LEU A 689 -11.98 19.05 -63.01
N LYS A 690 -12.36 20.02 -63.84
CA LYS A 690 -13.19 19.76 -65.02
C LYS A 690 -12.47 18.87 -66.04
N GLU A 691 -11.22 19.19 -66.36
CA GLU A 691 -10.45 18.45 -67.36
C GLU A 691 -10.08 17.04 -66.91
N SER A 692 -9.88 16.83 -65.61
CA SER A 692 -9.64 15.49 -65.02
C SER A 692 -10.92 14.68 -64.78
N GLY A 693 -12.10 15.28 -64.96
CA GLY A 693 -13.39 14.65 -64.67
C GLY A 693 -13.77 14.64 -63.18
N GLY A 694 -13.01 15.30 -62.32
CA GLY A 694 -13.29 15.44 -60.89
C GLY A 694 -14.39 16.47 -60.55
N LEU A 695 -14.85 17.28 -61.51
CA LEU A 695 -15.99 18.19 -61.35
C LEU A 695 -17.31 17.47 -61.69
N ASP A 696 -17.69 16.48 -60.89
CA ASP A 696 -18.88 15.64 -61.06
C ASP A 696 -20.18 16.32 -60.58
N LYS A 697 -20.05 17.38 -59.77
CA LYS A 697 -21.15 18.20 -59.24
C LYS A 697 -20.88 19.69 -59.47
N PRO A 698 -21.94 20.52 -59.50
CA PRO A 698 -21.78 21.97 -59.64
C PRO A 698 -20.95 22.58 -58.49
N ALA A 699 -19.88 23.31 -58.82
CA ALA A 699 -19.13 24.10 -57.85
C ALA A 699 -19.86 25.40 -57.52
N LEU A 700 -19.88 25.82 -56.25
CA LEU A 700 -20.50 27.07 -55.81
C LEU A 700 -19.43 28.08 -55.37
N VAL A 701 -19.41 29.24 -56.03
CA VAL A 701 -18.62 30.39 -55.65
C VAL A 701 -19.53 31.45 -55.02
N VAL A 702 -19.24 31.83 -53.78
CA VAL A 702 -19.94 32.89 -53.05
C VAL A 702 -19.00 34.06 -52.83
N ALA A 703 -19.38 35.24 -53.32
CA ALA A 703 -18.56 36.45 -53.22
C ALA A 703 -19.37 37.67 -52.76
N PRO A 704 -18.74 38.73 -52.25
CA PRO A 704 -19.40 40.03 -52.10
C PRO A 704 -20.04 40.48 -53.41
N THR A 705 -21.21 41.13 -53.34
CA THR A 705 -21.98 41.54 -54.53
C THR A 705 -21.14 42.39 -55.50
N SER A 706 -20.25 43.24 -54.99
CA SER A 706 -19.34 44.08 -55.78
C SER A 706 -18.30 43.29 -56.59
N LEU A 707 -17.98 42.04 -56.20
CA LEU A 707 -16.98 41.20 -56.86
C LEU A 707 -17.57 40.25 -57.91
N ILE A 708 -18.91 40.11 -57.98
CA ILE A 708 -19.58 39.26 -58.97
C ILE A 708 -19.17 39.60 -60.42
N PRO A 709 -19.13 40.89 -60.84
CA PRO A 709 -18.68 41.23 -62.20
C PRO A 709 -17.22 40.86 -62.44
N THR A 710 -16.36 41.01 -61.43
CA THR A 710 -14.92 40.68 -61.51
C THR A 710 -14.72 39.20 -61.73
N TRP A 711 -15.32 38.34 -60.89
CA TRP A 711 -15.29 36.89 -61.05
C TRP A 711 -15.76 36.44 -62.43
N ARG A 712 -16.88 36.99 -62.91
CA ARG A 712 -17.42 36.68 -64.24
C ARG A 712 -16.45 37.07 -65.37
N ASN A 713 -15.82 38.24 -65.28
CA ASN A 713 -14.91 38.73 -66.30
C ASN A 713 -13.59 37.94 -66.30
N GLU A 714 -13.06 37.61 -65.13
CA GLU A 714 -11.85 36.79 -65.00
C GLU A 714 -12.09 35.35 -65.46
N ALA A 715 -13.23 34.74 -65.13
CA ALA A 715 -13.62 33.43 -65.64
C ALA A 715 -13.66 33.38 -67.17
N ARG A 716 -14.29 34.37 -67.82
CA ARG A 716 -14.35 34.48 -69.28
C ARG A 716 -12.98 34.68 -69.92
N ARG A 717 -12.09 35.38 -69.21
CA ARG A 717 -10.74 35.70 -69.70
C ARG A 717 -9.79 34.52 -69.55
N PHE A 718 -9.75 33.89 -68.39
CA PHE A 718 -8.71 32.90 -68.05
C PHE A 718 -9.15 31.46 -68.28
N THR A 719 -10.45 31.17 -68.18
CA THR A 719 -11.00 29.80 -68.30
C THR A 719 -12.25 29.79 -69.19
N PRO A 720 -12.13 30.15 -70.48
CA PRO A 720 -13.29 30.34 -71.37
C PRO A 720 -14.11 29.08 -71.60
N SER A 721 -13.51 27.90 -71.39
CA SER A 721 -14.18 26.60 -71.48
C SER A 721 -15.05 26.27 -70.25
N LEU A 722 -14.87 26.96 -69.12
CA LEU A 722 -15.58 26.70 -67.86
C LEU A 722 -16.91 27.49 -67.80
N GLN A 723 -18.04 26.80 -67.66
CA GLN A 723 -19.37 27.42 -67.73
C GLN A 723 -19.83 27.97 -66.38
N PHE A 724 -20.01 29.29 -66.32
CA PHE A 724 -20.51 29.99 -65.13
C PHE A 724 -21.99 30.37 -65.25
N THR A 725 -22.80 29.89 -64.31
CA THR A 725 -24.18 30.35 -64.08
C THR A 725 -24.18 31.41 -62.99
N VAL A 726 -24.45 32.66 -63.36
CA VAL A 726 -24.44 33.80 -62.42
C VAL A 726 -25.84 34.01 -61.84
N LEU A 727 -26.01 33.69 -60.56
CA LEU A 727 -27.23 33.96 -59.80
C LEU A 727 -27.18 35.37 -59.22
N HIS A 728 -27.56 36.35 -60.04
CA HIS A 728 -27.60 37.75 -59.62
C HIS A 728 -28.71 38.53 -60.34
N GLY A 729 -29.21 39.61 -59.72
CA GLY A 729 -30.28 40.45 -60.28
C GLY A 729 -31.70 39.89 -60.10
N ASN A 730 -32.70 40.67 -60.54
CA ASN A 730 -34.13 40.39 -60.26
C ASN A 730 -34.74 39.27 -61.11
N ASN A 731 -34.15 38.92 -62.26
CA ASN A 731 -34.70 37.91 -63.17
C ASN A 731 -33.98 36.55 -63.06
N ARG A 732 -33.56 36.16 -61.85
CA ARG A 732 -32.79 34.92 -61.61
C ARG A 732 -33.65 33.66 -61.40
N GLY A 733 -34.96 33.82 -61.17
CA GLY A 733 -35.89 32.74 -60.80
C GLY A 733 -35.90 31.53 -61.76
N HIS A 734 -35.73 31.77 -63.07
CA HIS A 734 -35.70 30.69 -64.06
C HIS A 734 -34.41 29.84 -64.03
N LEU A 735 -33.31 30.38 -63.50
CA LEU A 735 -32.01 29.71 -63.46
C LEU A 735 -31.94 28.59 -62.41
N TYR A 736 -32.75 28.67 -61.34
CA TYR A 736 -32.78 27.64 -60.28
C TYR A 736 -33.10 26.24 -60.82
N SER A 737 -34.01 26.15 -61.81
CA SER A 737 -34.39 24.88 -62.45
C SER A 737 -33.28 24.20 -63.25
N ARG A 738 -32.13 24.85 -63.43
CA ARG A 738 -31.01 24.37 -64.25
C ARG A 738 -29.69 24.25 -63.48
N LEU A 739 -29.70 24.46 -62.17
CA LEU A 739 -28.46 24.47 -61.36
C LEU A 739 -27.76 23.11 -61.35
N ASP A 740 -28.51 22.01 -61.36
CA ASP A 740 -27.94 20.64 -61.40
C ASP A 740 -27.13 20.36 -62.68
N LYS A 741 -27.28 21.20 -63.72
CA LYS A 741 -26.56 21.09 -65.00
C LYS A 741 -25.45 22.13 -65.15
N ALA A 742 -25.23 22.97 -64.15
CA ALA A 742 -24.17 23.98 -64.19
C ALA A 742 -22.83 23.36 -63.78
N GLU A 743 -21.74 23.86 -64.35
CA GLU A 743 -20.39 23.49 -63.91
C GLU A 743 -19.98 24.34 -62.69
N VAL A 744 -20.17 25.66 -62.79
CA VAL A 744 -19.92 26.60 -61.70
C VAL A 744 -21.08 27.57 -61.53
N ILE A 745 -21.51 27.77 -60.28
CA ILE A 745 -22.54 28.71 -59.88
C ILE A 745 -21.87 29.87 -59.15
N LEU A 746 -22.15 31.11 -59.55
CA LEU A 746 -21.63 32.31 -58.89
C LEU A 746 -22.78 33.11 -58.28
N THR A 747 -22.75 33.30 -56.97
CA THR A 747 -23.77 34.04 -56.21
C THR A 747 -23.15 34.96 -55.16
N SER A 748 -23.97 35.79 -54.50
CA SER A 748 -23.53 36.63 -53.40
C SER A 748 -24.08 36.19 -52.05
N TYR A 749 -23.36 36.54 -50.97
CA TYR A 749 -23.77 36.22 -49.59
C TYR A 749 -25.21 36.66 -49.29
N ALA A 750 -25.60 37.86 -49.74
CA ALA A 750 -26.95 38.41 -49.51
C ALA A 750 -28.05 37.59 -50.21
N LEU A 751 -27.75 37.00 -51.36
CA LEU A 751 -28.69 36.16 -52.10
C LEU A 751 -28.76 34.75 -51.53
N MET A 752 -27.63 34.18 -51.11
CA MET A 752 -27.58 32.86 -50.48
C MET A 752 -28.42 32.79 -49.20
N LEU A 753 -28.44 33.86 -48.40
CA LEU A 753 -29.28 33.93 -47.19
C LEU A 753 -30.77 34.12 -47.51
N ARG A 754 -31.10 34.79 -48.61
CA ARG A 754 -32.46 35.17 -48.99
C ARG A 754 -33.20 34.05 -49.72
N ASP A 755 -32.50 33.34 -50.61
CA ASP A 755 -33.08 32.37 -51.52
C ASP A 755 -32.82 30.95 -50.98
N ARG A 756 -33.53 30.57 -49.89
CA ARG A 756 -33.44 29.27 -49.21
C ARG A 756 -34.13 28.14 -49.94
#